data_AF-A0A813NG55-F1
#
_entry.id   AF-A0A813NG55-F1
#
_cell.length_a   1.000
_cell.length_b   1.000
_cell.length_c   1.000
_cell.angle_alpha   90.00
_cell.angle_beta   90.00
_cell.angle_gamma   90.00
#
_symmetry.space_group_name_H-M   'P 1'
#
loop_
_entity.id
_entity.type
_entity.pdbx_description
1 polymer ?
#
loop_
_entity_poly.entity_id
_entity_poly.type
_entity_poly.pdbx_seq_one_letter_code
_entity_poly.pdbx_strand_id
1 'polypeptide(L)'
;MLTNDSTLLKMILNTLDFDVLRLQSLGYKQELTRAFTRLTNYGMSLSVISVTSGLSSLFSYGMITGGPVVMIWGWLIVCFFTLFIVFGMAEICSAYPTSGGLYYWTGILVPQRHKALVSWFTGWFNLIGQFTITTAIDFSLAMLIASVISLSLNFQWSPERYHIILIYLIIIISHGICNSLGIRFLSWLIYISTWWQLLAPIIVSLALLIGAKSGHQSIKFVFTEFKNETGWTNKIYVILMGLLPAHYVLTGYNASAHITEETKQADKASPWGMINAILVSIIIGWIFLIAFFFGIHDYETTIRTSTGFPIIQILLDNFNNELTLFFMCLLLIACWFSGLASVTTNSRMIYAFSRDNAMPGSCWWHIIHPRLSCPLNAVWLSCFIAFLLALPYLGNTTTFVVITSLSTVCLYISYILPIVCKLLYPNAFLRGPFHLGIFSKFINIIALLWVCLIIVLFVLPPIYPITAVTMNYASVGVGIVYYPVARSSGWLVDQSFKQCCTYSNHMEMFCGGTQLQWNVHRGKCSICGEPYDKPAKLFEKGGAMYTANHKGHFEFRLCNVDSNPNSDATQECLDRRVLKIAGTDSTRIRDVDKYGTATITVRVQLPSDVACRHCVFQWKYTAGNNWGTDPITGQSGLGMGIENETFMGCSDISINGNGSPIETIPPIIVTPGTPATTTTKTSSRPPSGSTTWSSNGVQYKTNDIVLYEGKKFQCIADHTSFPGAEPGILTWAWWKPIN
;
A
#
# COMPACT_ATOMS: atom_id res chain seq x y z
N MET A 1 -36.85 -37.83 10.77
CA MET A 1 -36.87 -36.92 9.61
C MET A 1 -35.72 -35.95 9.75
N LEU A 2 -34.76 -35.97 8.82
CA LEU A 2 -33.68 -34.98 8.72
C LEU A 2 -34.04 -34.03 7.58
N THR A 3 -34.21 -32.73 7.88
CA THR A 3 -34.49 -31.71 6.86
C THR A 3 -33.25 -30.84 6.62
N ASN A 4 -32.93 -30.65 5.34
CA ASN A 4 -31.70 -30.02 4.84
C ASN A 4 -31.40 -28.63 5.40
N ASP A 5 -30.34 -28.53 6.22
CA ASP A 5 -29.77 -27.24 6.67
C ASP A 5 -28.80 -26.61 5.65
N SER A 6 -28.67 -27.23 4.47
CA SER A 6 -27.89 -26.68 3.34
C SER A 6 -28.45 -25.33 2.83
N THR A 7 -29.71 -25.04 3.13
CA THR A 7 -30.40 -23.80 2.78
C THR A 7 -29.97 -22.62 3.66
N LEU A 8 -29.80 -22.85 4.97
CA LEU A 8 -29.35 -21.81 5.90
C LEU A 8 -27.87 -21.48 5.68
N LEU A 9 -27.03 -22.51 5.48
CA LEU A 9 -25.62 -22.32 5.13
C LEU A 9 -25.45 -21.57 3.80
N LYS A 10 -26.27 -21.90 2.79
CA LYS A 10 -26.33 -21.13 1.53
C LYS A 10 -26.84 -19.70 1.73
N MET A 11 -27.81 -19.46 2.60
CA MET A 11 -28.26 -18.09 2.92
C MET A 11 -27.14 -17.26 3.56
N ILE A 12 -26.38 -17.82 4.51
CA ILE A 12 -25.28 -17.10 5.19
C ILE A 12 -24.10 -16.87 4.24
N LEU A 13 -23.76 -17.84 3.40
CA LEU A 13 -22.75 -17.67 2.33
C LEU A 13 -23.20 -16.73 1.21
N ASN A 14 -24.51 -16.52 1.02
CA ASN A 14 -25.06 -15.55 0.08
C ASN A 14 -25.17 -14.13 0.67
N THR A 15 -25.08 -13.95 2.00
CA THR A 15 -25.18 -12.62 2.64
C THR A 15 -23.83 -12.00 3.01
N LEU A 16 -22.77 -12.79 3.21
CA LEU A 16 -21.40 -12.26 3.28
C LEU A 16 -20.72 -12.30 1.91
N ASP A 17 -20.41 -11.13 1.36
CA ASP A 17 -19.65 -10.98 0.12
C ASP A 17 -18.28 -11.68 0.25
N PHE A 18 -18.02 -12.62 -0.67
CA PHE A 18 -16.78 -13.39 -0.73
C PHE A 18 -15.53 -12.48 -0.77
N ASP A 19 -15.60 -11.33 -1.44
CA ASP A 19 -14.49 -10.39 -1.53
C ASP A 19 -14.16 -9.75 -0.15
N VAL A 20 -15.17 -9.55 0.69
CA VAL A 20 -15.01 -9.00 2.05
C VAL A 20 -14.38 -10.05 2.97
N LEU A 21 -14.86 -11.29 2.94
CA LEU A 21 -14.24 -12.41 3.67
C LEU A 21 -12.80 -12.64 3.21
N ARG A 22 -12.53 -12.54 1.91
CA ARG A 22 -11.17 -12.67 1.36
C ARG A 22 -10.25 -11.57 1.88
N LEU A 23 -10.69 -10.31 1.89
CA LEU A 23 -9.90 -9.20 2.43
C LEU A 23 -9.65 -9.35 3.94
N GLN A 24 -10.65 -9.80 4.71
CA GLN A 24 -10.51 -10.08 6.15
C GLN A 24 -9.50 -11.19 6.43
N SER A 25 -9.47 -12.27 5.62
CA SER A 25 -8.45 -13.32 5.73
C SER A 25 -7.01 -12.85 5.46
N LEU A 26 -6.83 -11.68 4.84
CA LEU A 26 -5.54 -11.03 4.62
C LEU A 26 -5.20 -9.99 5.71
N GLY A 27 -6.04 -9.85 6.73
CA GLY A 27 -5.84 -8.97 7.88
C GLY A 27 -6.43 -7.55 7.72
N TYR A 28 -7.20 -7.29 6.67
CA TYR A 28 -7.77 -5.96 6.41
C TYR A 28 -9.30 -5.94 6.49
N LYS A 29 -9.84 -4.85 7.03
CA LYS A 29 -11.28 -4.55 7.03
C LYS A 29 -11.67 -3.93 5.69
N GLN A 30 -12.89 -4.21 5.20
CA GLN A 30 -13.45 -3.50 4.06
C GLN A 30 -13.84 -2.06 4.47
N GLU A 31 -13.13 -1.08 3.91
CA GLU A 31 -13.39 0.35 4.16
C GLU A 31 -13.68 1.14 2.87
N LEU A 32 -13.11 0.71 1.75
CA LEU A 32 -13.37 1.28 0.42
C LEU A 32 -14.61 0.61 -0.22
N THR A 33 -15.33 1.35 -1.09
CA THR A 33 -16.54 0.84 -1.75
C THR A 33 -16.21 0.13 -3.07
N ARG A 34 -16.67 -1.11 -3.24
CA ARG A 34 -16.44 -1.92 -4.47
C ARG A 34 -17.27 -1.45 -5.67
N ALA A 35 -16.74 -0.49 -6.43
CA ALA A 35 -17.37 0.09 -7.62
C ALA A 35 -16.67 -0.28 -8.95
N PHE A 36 -15.45 -0.82 -8.94
CA PHE A 36 -14.78 -1.29 -10.14
C PHE A 36 -15.23 -2.70 -10.52
N THR A 37 -15.36 -2.91 -11.83
CA THR A 37 -15.64 -4.19 -12.47
C THR A 37 -14.34 -4.77 -13.05
N ARG A 38 -14.38 -6.00 -13.54
CA ARG A 38 -13.22 -6.59 -14.25
C ARG A 38 -12.75 -5.73 -15.43
N LEU A 39 -13.68 -5.15 -16.19
CA LEU A 39 -13.36 -4.30 -17.34
C LEU A 39 -12.74 -2.97 -16.91
N THR A 40 -13.30 -2.30 -15.89
CA THR A 40 -12.75 -1.02 -15.43
C THR A 40 -11.44 -1.18 -14.63
N ASN A 41 -11.22 -2.34 -13.97
CA ASN A 41 -9.94 -2.67 -13.37
C ASN A 41 -8.84 -2.95 -14.42
N TYR A 42 -9.16 -3.65 -15.51
CA TYR A 42 -8.29 -3.72 -16.69
C TYR A 42 -8.03 -2.33 -17.28
N GLY A 43 -9.10 -1.54 -17.40
CA GLY A 43 -9.09 -0.15 -17.87
C GLY A 43 -8.08 0.73 -17.14
N MET A 44 -7.96 0.59 -15.82
CA MET A 44 -6.94 1.29 -15.03
C MET A 44 -5.52 1.03 -15.56
N SER A 45 -5.12 -0.24 -15.68
CA SER A 45 -3.77 -0.60 -16.14
C SER A 45 -3.53 -0.21 -17.59
N LEU A 46 -4.51 -0.41 -18.48
CA LEU A 46 -4.42 0.06 -19.87
C LEU A 46 -4.25 1.59 -19.94
N SER A 47 -4.96 2.33 -19.08
CA SER A 47 -4.90 3.79 -19.03
C SER A 47 -3.54 4.29 -18.53
N VAL A 48 -2.97 3.70 -17.48
CA VAL A 48 -1.64 4.11 -16.99
C VAL A 48 -0.53 3.77 -18.00
N ILE A 49 -0.61 2.61 -18.67
CA ILE A 49 0.31 2.23 -19.75
C ILE A 49 0.24 3.20 -20.94
N SER A 50 -0.97 3.63 -21.32
CA SER A 50 -1.30 4.48 -22.49
C SER A 50 -0.20 4.53 -23.57
N VAL A 51 -0.26 3.55 -24.48
CA VAL A 51 0.60 3.48 -25.68
C VAL A 51 0.75 4.85 -26.34
N THR A 52 -0.36 5.56 -26.51
CA THR A 52 -0.40 6.93 -27.04
C THR A 52 0.50 7.88 -26.27
N SER A 53 0.40 7.96 -24.94
CA SER A 53 1.18 8.91 -24.14
C SER A 53 2.68 8.59 -24.14
N GLY A 54 3.03 7.32 -23.90
CA GLY A 54 4.42 6.89 -23.84
C GLY A 54 5.14 7.00 -25.19
N LEU A 55 4.49 6.58 -26.28
CA LEU A 55 5.08 6.69 -27.61
C LEU A 55 5.09 8.14 -28.11
N SER A 56 4.07 8.96 -27.81
CA SER A 56 4.05 10.37 -28.24
C SER A 56 5.14 11.22 -27.61
N SER A 57 5.41 10.99 -26.31
CA SER A 57 6.43 11.73 -25.56
C SER A 57 7.86 11.30 -25.89
N LEU A 58 8.10 10.02 -26.19
CA LEU A 58 9.44 9.47 -26.41
C LEU A 58 9.77 9.10 -27.87
N PHE A 59 8.93 9.45 -28.85
CA PHE A 59 9.18 9.12 -30.26
C PHE A 59 10.53 9.70 -30.76
N SER A 60 10.81 10.96 -30.44
CA SER A 60 12.08 11.62 -30.81
C SER A 60 13.30 10.88 -30.25
N TYR A 61 13.25 10.46 -28.97
CA TYR A 61 14.30 9.66 -28.36
C TYR A 61 14.50 8.33 -29.11
N GLY A 62 13.41 7.60 -29.39
CA GLY A 62 13.49 6.32 -30.10
C GLY A 62 14.02 6.45 -31.54
N MET A 63 13.70 7.54 -32.23
CA MET A 63 14.27 7.85 -33.54
C MET A 63 15.80 7.98 -33.46
N ILE A 64 16.33 8.82 -32.56
CA ILE A 64 17.78 9.02 -32.45
C ILE A 64 18.54 7.79 -31.91
N THR A 65 17.88 6.91 -31.14
CA THR A 65 18.46 5.72 -30.50
C THR A 65 18.20 4.42 -31.27
N GLY A 66 18.56 4.39 -32.55
CA GLY A 66 18.48 3.19 -33.39
C GLY A 66 17.43 3.26 -34.49
N GLY A 67 16.47 4.17 -34.40
CA GLY A 67 15.52 4.46 -35.48
C GLY A 67 14.46 3.38 -35.72
N PRO A 68 13.90 3.31 -36.95
CA PRO A 68 12.75 2.46 -37.28
C PRO A 68 12.90 0.99 -36.84
N VAL A 69 14.03 0.36 -37.20
CA VAL A 69 14.28 -1.05 -36.88
C VAL A 69 14.29 -1.34 -35.38
N VAL A 70 14.87 -0.45 -34.57
CA VAL A 70 14.97 -0.65 -33.12
C VAL A 70 13.64 -0.37 -32.44
N MET A 71 12.90 0.67 -32.86
CA MET A 71 11.58 0.93 -32.28
C MET A 71 10.58 -0.19 -32.59
N ILE A 72 10.50 -0.67 -33.83
CA ILE A 72 9.51 -1.68 -34.24
C ILE A 72 9.80 -3.06 -33.66
N TRP A 73 11.04 -3.55 -33.76
CA TRP A 73 11.38 -4.88 -33.23
C TRP A 73 11.68 -4.85 -31.73
N GLY A 74 12.28 -3.77 -31.23
CA GLY A 74 12.50 -3.55 -29.80
C GLY A 74 11.19 -3.49 -29.03
N TRP A 75 10.14 -2.86 -29.57
CA TRP A 75 8.80 -2.90 -28.95
C TRP A 75 8.34 -4.34 -28.68
N LEU A 76 8.40 -5.23 -29.69
CA LEU A 76 7.99 -6.63 -29.53
C LEU A 76 8.88 -7.41 -28.54
N ILE A 77 10.20 -7.22 -28.58
CA ILE A 77 11.14 -7.85 -27.65
C ILE A 77 10.82 -7.44 -26.21
N VAL A 78 10.64 -6.13 -25.97
CA VAL A 78 10.36 -5.57 -24.66
C VAL A 78 8.99 -6.00 -24.15
N CYS A 79 7.96 -6.01 -25.02
CA CYS A 79 6.64 -6.57 -24.71
C CYS A 79 6.72 -8.05 -24.28
N PHE A 80 7.45 -8.88 -25.05
CA PHE A 80 7.59 -10.30 -24.79
C PHE A 80 8.21 -10.57 -23.41
N PHE A 81 9.31 -9.90 -23.06
CA PHE A 81 9.92 -10.07 -21.76
C PHE A 81 9.11 -9.44 -20.61
N THR A 82 8.39 -8.34 -20.86
CA THR A 82 7.52 -7.71 -19.86
C THR A 82 6.37 -8.63 -19.44
N LEU A 83 5.84 -9.48 -20.35
CA LEU A 83 4.85 -10.50 -20.00
C LEU A 83 5.33 -11.44 -18.89
N PHE A 84 6.62 -11.81 -18.83
CA PHE A 84 7.14 -12.66 -17.75
C PHE A 84 7.05 -11.97 -16.38
N ILE A 85 7.35 -10.67 -16.31
CA ILE A 85 7.23 -9.88 -15.08
C ILE A 85 5.75 -9.82 -14.65
N VAL A 86 4.86 -9.53 -15.62
CA VAL A 86 3.43 -9.40 -15.35
C VAL A 86 2.80 -10.72 -14.94
N PHE A 87 3.18 -11.85 -15.55
CA PHE A 87 2.73 -13.18 -15.11
C PHE A 87 3.17 -13.50 -13.68
N GLY A 88 4.44 -13.21 -13.34
CA GLY A 88 4.96 -13.40 -11.98
C GLY A 88 4.20 -12.57 -10.94
N MET A 89 3.97 -11.28 -11.23
CA MET A 89 3.18 -10.39 -10.37
C MET A 89 1.69 -10.73 -10.32
N ALA A 90 1.08 -11.14 -11.44
CA ALA A 90 -0.33 -11.53 -11.49
C ALA A 90 -0.60 -12.78 -10.64
N GLU A 91 0.31 -13.77 -10.65
CA GLU A 91 0.21 -14.94 -9.76
C GLU A 91 0.29 -14.55 -8.27
N ILE A 92 1.10 -13.55 -7.91
CA ILE A 92 1.16 -13.02 -6.55
C ILE A 92 -0.10 -12.20 -6.20
N CYS A 93 -0.55 -11.32 -7.11
CA CYS A 93 -1.75 -10.51 -6.94
C CYS A 93 -3.02 -11.37 -6.79
N SER A 94 -3.09 -12.51 -7.48
CA SER A 94 -4.23 -13.43 -7.38
C SER A 94 -4.29 -14.12 -6.02
N ALA A 95 -3.13 -14.42 -5.42
CA ALA A 95 -3.07 -14.94 -4.05
C ALA A 95 -3.44 -13.86 -3.02
N TYR A 96 -2.94 -12.63 -3.19
CA TYR A 96 -3.00 -11.56 -2.17
C TYR A 96 -3.56 -10.23 -2.72
N PRO A 97 -4.84 -10.15 -3.15
CA PRO A 97 -5.43 -8.94 -3.72
C PRO A 97 -5.73 -7.86 -2.65
N THR A 98 -4.73 -7.03 -2.35
CA THR A 98 -4.81 -5.90 -1.40
C THR A 98 -4.32 -4.61 -2.06
N SER A 99 -4.87 -3.45 -1.68
CA SER A 99 -4.53 -2.18 -2.34
C SER A 99 -3.10 -1.70 -2.04
N GLY A 100 -2.48 -2.25 -1.00
CA GLY A 100 -1.04 -2.09 -0.75
C GLY A 100 -0.16 -2.84 -1.76
N GLY A 101 -0.70 -3.84 -2.46
CA GLY A 101 -0.05 -4.54 -3.57
C GLY A 101 1.37 -4.98 -3.22
N LEU A 102 2.32 -4.44 -3.97
CA LEU A 102 3.74 -4.83 -3.99
C LEU A 102 4.39 -4.89 -2.60
N TYR A 103 4.18 -3.87 -1.74
CA TYR A 103 4.82 -3.85 -0.42
C TYR A 103 4.19 -4.86 0.55
N TYR A 104 2.88 -5.10 0.43
CA TYR A 104 2.19 -6.13 1.20
C TYR A 104 2.65 -7.53 0.75
N TRP A 105 2.75 -7.75 -0.57
CA TRP A 105 3.23 -8.99 -1.17
C TRP A 105 4.63 -9.37 -0.72
N THR A 106 5.59 -8.43 -0.72
CA THR A 106 6.92 -8.72 -0.16
C THR A 106 6.86 -9.10 1.32
N GLY A 107 6.03 -8.40 2.10
CA GLY A 107 5.94 -8.60 3.53
C GLY A 107 5.32 -9.94 3.95
N ILE A 108 4.36 -10.46 3.18
CA ILE A 108 3.74 -11.76 3.47
C ILE A 108 4.58 -12.95 3.00
N LEU A 109 5.47 -12.74 2.02
CA LEU A 109 6.34 -13.79 1.46
C LEU A 109 7.63 -14.04 2.24
N VAL A 110 8.08 -13.11 3.09
CA VAL A 110 9.34 -13.23 3.83
C VAL A 110 9.11 -13.60 5.31
N PRO A 111 10.10 -14.23 5.99
CA PRO A 111 10.04 -14.46 7.43
C PRO A 111 9.89 -13.15 8.21
N GLN A 112 9.22 -13.19 9.37
CA GLN A 112 8.87 -12.01 10.19
C GLN A 112 10.05 -11.06 10.46
N ARG A 113 11.27 -11.62 10.66
CA ARG A 113 12.54 -10.88 10.79
C ARG A 113 12.79 -9.86 9.66
N HIS A 114 12.37 -10.15 8.43
CA HIS A 114 12.63 -9.34 7.25
C HIS A 114 11.41 -8.53 6.78
N LYS A 115 10.20 -8.86 7.28
CA LYS A 115 8.92 -8.32 6.82
C LYS A 115 8.91 -6.79 6.77
N ALA A 116 9.19 -6.12 7.89
CA ALA A 116 9.14 -4.67 7.97
C ALA A 116 10.10 -3.98 6.99
N LEU A 117 11.36 -4.45 6.92
CA LEU A 117 12.39 -3.85 6.08
C LEU A 117 12.09 -4.01 4.58
N VAL A 118 11.73 -5.21 4.13
CA VAL A 118 11.50 -5.45 2.68
C VAL A 118 10.21 -4.80 2.22
N SER A 119 9.15 -4.81 3.02
CA SER A 119 7.93 -4.03 2.75
C SER A 119 8.23 -2.53 2.67
N TRP A 120 8.99 -1.98 3.62
CA TRP A 120 9.33 -0.56 3.63
C TRP A 120 10.09 -0.13 2.36
N PHE A 121 11.16 -0.86 1.98
CA PHE A 121 11.89 -0.57 0.74
C PHE A 121 11.00 -0.66 -0.50
N THR A 122 10.22 -1.73 -0.63
CA THR A 122 9.31 -1.94 -1.77
C THR A 122 8.27 -0.83 -1.86
N GLY A 123 7.72 -0.41 -0.71
CA GLY A 123 6.74 0.65 -0.62
C GLY A 123 7.30 2.02 -1.01
N TRP A 124 8.50 2.39 -0.54
CA TRP A 124 9.14 3.66 -0.93
C TRP A 124 9.58 3.70 -2.39
N PHE A 125 10.16 2.62 -2.92
CA PHE A 125 10.45 2.53 -4.36
C PHE A 125 9.17 2.63 -5.20
N ASN A 126 8.08 1.98 -4.78
CA ASN A 126 6.81 2.12 -5.49
C ASN A 126 6.27 3.56 -5.39
N LEU A 127 6.21 4.14 -4.19
CA LEU A 127 5.64 5.47 -3.94
C LEU A 127 6.39 6.58 -4.70
N ILE A 128 7.73 6.57 -4.68
CA ILE A 128 8.56 7.53 -5.44
C ILE A 128 8.37 7.32 -6.95
N GLY A 129 8.29 6.06 -7.38
CA GLY A 129 7.96 5.69 -8.76
C GLY A 129 6.59 6.21 -9.21
N GLN A 130 5.56 6.12 -8.34
CA GLN A 130 4.22 6.62 -8.61
C GLN A 130 4.20 8.16 -8.71
N PHE A 131 4.86 8.90 -7.80
CA PHE A 131 4.95 10.36 -7.90
C PHE A 131 5.64 10.82 -9.19
N THR A 132 6.75 10.17 -9.54
CA THR A 132 7.54 10.54 -10.73
C THR A 132 6.87 10.13 -12.03
N ILE A 133 6.16 8.98 -12.12
CA ILE A 133 5.41 8.62 -13.34
C ILE A 133 4.18 9.52 -13.54
N THR A 134 3.46 9.89 -12.48
CA THR A 134 2.38 10.89 -12.55
C THR A 134 2.92 12.22 -13.09
N THR A 135 4.07 12.66 -12.57
CA THR A 135 4.74 13.88 -13.05
C THR A 135 5.10 13.78 -14.53
N ALA A 136 5.71 12.66 -14.96
CA ALA A 136 6.16 12.47 -16.33
C ALA A 136 5.01 12.44 -17.35
N ILE A 137 3.89 11.75 -17.05
CA ILE A 137 2.72 11.66 -17.93
C ILE A 137 2.07 13.05 -18.10
N ASP A 138 1.74 13.71 -17.00
CA ASP A 138 1.01 14.98 -17.03
C ASP A 138 1.89 16.12 -17.59
N PHE A 139 3.20 16.09 -17.34
CA PHE A 139 4.13 17.05 -17.92
C PHE A 139 4.35 16.82 -19.42
N SER A 140 4.38 15.57 -19.88
CA SER A 140 4.38 15.25 -21.32
C SER A 140 3.14 15.78 -22.01
N LEU A 141 1.97 15.60 -21.38
CA LEU A 141 0.71 16.16 -21.87
C LEU A 141 0.76 17.69 -21.93
N ALA A 142 1.30 18.36 -20.91
CA ALA A 142 1.44 19.82 -20.90
C ALA A 142 2.30 20.34 -22.07
N MET A 143 3.43 19.68 -22.36
CA MET A 143 4.28 20.02 -23.51
C MET A 143 3.56 19.77 -24.85
N LEU A 144 2.88 18.63 -25.01
CA LEU A 144 2.12 18.31 -26.23
C LEU A 144 0.96 19.29 -26.46
N ILE A 145 0.21 19.68 -25.42
CA ILE A 145 -0.82 20.72 -25.50
C ILE A 145 -0.19 22.05 -25.93
N ALA A 146 0.95 22.44 -25.35
CA ALA A 146 1.62 23.68 -25.69
C ALA A 146 2.07 23.71 -27.17
N SER A 147 2.63 22.62 -27.70
CA SER A 147 2.95 22.51 -29.13
C SER A 147 1.71 22.56 -30.03
N VAL A 148 0.59 21.95 -29.62
CA VAL A 148 -0.68 21.98 -30.37
C VAL A 148 -1.32 23.37 -30.36
N ILE A 149 -1.21 24.13 -29.27
CA ILE A 149 -1.62 25.55 -29.21
C ILE A 149 -0.73 26.41 -30.13
N SER A 150 0.58 26.18 -30.12
CA SER A 150 1.49 26.88 -31.04
C SER A 150 1.12 26.62 -32.51
N LEU A 151 0.84 25.37 -32.87
CA LEU A 151 0.37 24.99 -34.21
C LEU A 151 -0.99 25.63 -34.58
N SER A 152 -1.97 25.65 -33.66
CA SER A 152 -3.28 26.25 -33.95
C SER A 152 -3.21 27.77 -34.16
N LEU A 153 -2.18 28.42 -33.60
CA LEU A 153 -1.83 29.82 -33.82
C LEU A 153 -0.80 30.02 -34.96
N ASN A 154 -0.63 29.03 -35.85
CA ASN A 154 0.32 29.04 -36.97
C ASN A 154 1.76 29.43 -36.56
N PHE A 155 2.20 28.93 -35.40
CA PHE A 155 3.52 29.18 -34.79
C PHE A 155 3.83 30.65 -34.46
N GLN A 156 2.83 31.54 -34.42
CA GLN A 156 3.00 32.94 -34.00
C GLN A 156 3.31 33.08 -32.50
N TRP A 157 2.96 32.07 -31.71
CA TRP A 157 3.28 31.97 -30.28
C TRP A 157 4.16 30.74 -30.04
N SER A 158 5.21 30.91 -29.22
CA SER A 158 6.07 29.80 -28.78
C SER A 158 5.98 29.62 -27.26
N PRO A 159 5.90 28.37 -26.76
CA PRO A 159 5.67 28.13 -25.34
C PRO A 159 6.94 28.29 -24.50
N GLU A 160 7.07 29.43 -23.82
CA GLU A 160 8.05 29.57 -22.74
C GLU A 160 7.82 28.58 -21.58
N ARG A 161 8.87 28.31 -20.81
CA ARG A 161 8.87 27.27 -19.75
C ARG A 161 7.76 27.45 -18.71
N TYR A 162 7.41 28.69 -18.37
CA TYR A 162 6.36 28.98 -17.40
C TYR A 162 4.95 28.67 -17.95
N HIS A 163 4.72 28.79 -19.28
CA HIS A 163 3.45 28.40 -19.89
C HIS A 163 3.23 26.90 -19.75
N ILE A 164 4.28 26.09 -19.96
CA ILE A 164 4.21 24.62 -19.81
C ILE A 164 3.88 24.26 -18.36
N ILE A 165 4.50 24.90 -17.37
CA ILE A 165 4.20 24.69 -15.95
C ILE A 165 2.78 25.14 -15.58
N LEU A 166 2.24 26.20 -16.19
CA LEU A 166 0.86 26.64 -15.98
C LEU A 166 -0.16 25.65 -16.58
N ILE A 167 0.07 25.17 -17.80
CA ILE A 167 -0.76 24.13 -18.43
C ILE A 167 -0.73 22.85 -17.59
N TYR A 168 0.46 22.47 -17.12
CA TYR A 168 0.67 21.33 -16.21
C TYR A 168 -0.11 21.47 -14.90
N LEU A 169 -0.11 22.66 -14.28
CA LEU A 169 -0.90 22.95 -13.08
C LEU A 169 -2.40 22.76 -13.32
N ILE A 170 -2.92 23.21 -14.48
CA ILE A 170 -4.33 23.04 -14.85
C ILE A 170 -4.67 21.55 -15.04
N ILE A 171 -3.80 20.78 -15.70
CA ILE A 171 -3.96 19.33 -15.88
C ILE A 171 -4.03 18.62 -14.53
N ILE A 172 -3.04 18.79 -13.66
CA ILE A 172 -2.97 18.04 -12.39
C ILE A 172 -4.11 18.43 -11.43
N ILE A 173 -4.58 19.68 -11.46
CA ILE A 173 -5.79 20.12 -10.75
C ILE A 173 -7.03 19.41 -11.32
N SER A 174 -7.17 19.31 -12.64
CA SER A 174 -8.31 18.60 -13.26
C SER A 174 -8.35 17.13 -12.86
N HIS A 175 -7.20 16.44 -12.80
CA HIS A 175 -7.09 15.07 -12.30
C HIS A 175 -7.45 14.94 -10.82
N GLY A 176 -7.01 15.90 -9.99
CA GLY A 176 -7.35 15.97 -8.56
C GLY A 176 -8.85 16.18 -8.31
N ILE A 177 -9.49 17.06 -9.09
CA ILE A 177 -10.95 17.28 -9.05
C ILE A 177 -11.69 15.99 -9.46
N CYS A 178 -11.36 15.40 -10.61
CA CYS A 178 -12.05 14.18 -11.07
C CYS A 178 -11.87 12.99 -10.11
N ASN A 179 -10.72 12.85 -9.45
CA ASN A 179 -10.50 11.86 -8.38
C ASN A 179 -11.27 12.18 -7.09
N SER A 180 -11.65 13.45 -6.88
CA SER A 180 -12.41 13.90 -5.72
C SER A 180 -13.93 13.74 -5.88
N LEU A 181 -14.46 13.59 -7.10
CA LEU A 181 -15.90 13.47 -7.40
C LEU A 181 -16.53 12.10 -7.04
N GLY A 182 -15.80 11.24 -6.33
CA GLY A 182 -16.29 9.99 -5.77
C GLY A 182 -16.17 8.77 -6.69
N ILE A 183 -16.17 7.59 -6.08
CA ILE A 183 -15.67 6.36 -6.73
C ILE A 183 -16.51 5.85 -7.91
N ARG A 184 -17.82 6.11 -7.92
CA ARG A 184 -18.70 5.71 -9.03
C ARG A 184 -18.46 6.53 -10.29
N PHE A 185 -18.26 7.83 -10.14
CA PHE A 185 -17.92 8.73 -11.26
C PHE A 185 -16.55 8.37 -11.83
N LEU A 186 -15.56 8.10 -10.97
CA LEU A 186 -14.24 7.66 -11.39
C LEU A 186 -14.30 6.32 -12.17
N SER A 187 -15.04 5.32 -11.68
CA SER A 187 -15.24 4.04 -12.40
C SER A 187 -15.87 4.24 -13.80
N TRP A 188 -16.79 5.21 -13.94
CA TRP A 188 -17.37 5.59 -15.23
C TRP A 188 -16.39 6.30 -16.17
N LEU A 189 -15.58 7.24 -15.67
CA LEU A 189 -14.50 7.86 -16.46
C LEU A 189 -13.48 6.82 -16.95
N ILE A 190 -13.13 5.85 -16.11
CA ILE A 190 -12.21 4.78 -16.48
C ILE A 190 -12.84 3.81 -17.49
N TYR A 191 -14.16 3.58 -17.44
CA TYR A 191 -14.87 2.85 -18.50
C TYR A 191 -14.74 3.55 -19.86
N ILE A 192 -14.92 4.89 -19.91
CA ILE A 192 -14.73 5.67 -21.14
C ILE A 192 -13.26 5.62 -21.59
N SER A 193 -12.32 5.87 -20.66
CA SER A 193 -10.88 5.75 -20.92
C SER A 193 -10.53 4.41 -21.58
N THR A 194 -11.05 3.31 -21.05
CA THR A 194 -10.76 1.95 -21.53
C THR A 194 -10.99 1.84 -23.04
N TRP A 195 -12.09 2.41 -23.55
CA TRP A 195 -12.36 2.42 -24.99
C TRP A 195 -11.57 3.49 -25.74
N TRP A 196 -11.37 4.66 -25.14
CA TRP A 196 -10.63 5.77 -25.76
C TRP A 196 -9.16 5.42 -26.02
N GLN A 197 -8.50 4.74 -25.07
CA GLN A 197 -7.12 4.23 -25.20
C GLN A 197 -6.97 3.20 -26.33
N LEU A 198 -8.05 2.57 -26.78
CA LEU A 198 -8.06 1.67 -27.94
C LEU A 198 -8.35 2.45 -29.23
N LEU A 199 -9.45 3.22 -29.23
CA LEU A 199 -9.99 3.85 -30.44
C LEU A 199 -9.12 4.99 -30.94
N ALA A 200 -8.62 5.88 -30.07
CA ALA A 200 -7.83 7.03 -30.49
C ALA A 200 -6.55 6.65 -31.27
N PRO A 201 -5.65 5.78 -30.75
CA PRO A 201 -4.46 5.38 -31.51
C PRO A 201 -4.81 4.58 -32.77
N ILE A 202 -5.84 3.73 -32.75
CA ILE A 202 -6.28 2.97 -33.93
C ILE A 202 -6.79 3.90 -35.04
N ILE A 203 -7.62 4.90 -34.71
CA ILE A 203 -8.15 5.88 -35.68
C ILE A 203 -7.02 6.69 -36.31
N VAL A 204 -6.07 7.20 -35.51
CA VAL A 204 -4.93 7.98 -36.04
C VAL A 204 -3.99 7.10 -36.88
N SER A 205 -3.76 5.85 -36.47
CA SER A 205 -2.93 4.89 -37.23
C SER A 205 -3.56 4.54 -38.58
N LEU A 206 -4.86 4.26 -38.60
CA LEU A 206 -5.61 4.00 -39.84
C LEU A 206 -5.64 5.23 -40.74
N ALA A 207 -5.81 6.43 -40.17
CA ALA A 207 -5.74 7.67 -40.94
C ALA A 207 -4.39 7.82 -41.65
N LEU A 208 -3.26 7.62 -40.96
CA LEU A 208 -1.92 7.66 -41.58
C LEU A 208 -1.74 6.57 -42.66
N LEU A 209 -2.19 5.34 -42.40
CA LEU A 209 -2.05 4.23 -43.35
C LEU A 209 -2.93 4.37 -44.60
N ILE A 210 -4.03 5.12 -44.55
CA ILE A 210 -4.97 5.29 -45.67
C ILE A 210 -4.83 6.66 -46.36
N GLY A 211 -4.59 7.72 -45.58
CA GLY A 211 -4.75 9.12 -46.00
C GLY A 211 -3.46 9.89 -46.27
N ALA A 212 -2.31 9.22 -46.33
CA ALA A 212 -1.01 9.84 -46.61
C ALA A 212 -0.97 10.49 -48.01
N LYS A 213 -1.13 11.82 -48.07
CA LYS A 213 -1.21 12.57 -49.34
C LYS A 213 0.04 12.47 -50.20
N SER A 214 1.21 12.32 -49.58
CA SER A 214 2.51 12.26 -50.28
C SER A 214 3.04 10.83 -50.46
N GLY A 215 2.23 9.81 -50.14
CA GLY A 215 2.62 8.40 -50.16
C GLY A 215 3.34 7.94 -48.88
N HIS A 216 3.60 6.64 -48.80
CA HIS A 216 4.20 5.99 -47.62
C HIS A 216 5.69 5.70 -47.82
N GLN A 217 6.43 5.59 -46.71
CA GLN A 217 7.80 5.06 -46.74
C GLN A 217 7.90 3.66 -47.31
N SER A 218 9.09 3.33 -47.82
CA SER A 218 9.37 1.96 -48.24
C SER A 218 9.33 0.98 -47.05
N ILE A 219 8.81 -0.24 -47.29
CA ILE A 219 8.82 -1.34 -46.32
C ILE A 219 10.25 -1.59 -45.79
N LYS A 220 11.26 -1.46 -46.67
CA LYS A 220 12.68 -1.57 -46.30
C LYS A 220 13.09 -0.53 -45.26
N PHE A 221 12.71 0.74 -45.43
CA PHE A 221 12.98 1.79 -44.46
C PHE A 221 12.38 1.43 -43.09
N VAL A 222 11.07 1.14 -43.07
CA VAL A 222 10.31 0.87 -41.84
C VAL A 222 10.91 -0.31 -41.06
N PHE A 223 11.17 -1.45 -41.71
CA PHE A 223 11.54 -2.69 -40.99
C PHE A 223 13.05 -2.95 -40.87
N THR A 224 13.92 -2.20 -41.57
CA THR A 224 15.38 -2.48 -41.60
C THR A 224 16.29 -1.27 -41.42
N GLU A 225 15.81 -0.03 -41.54
CA GLU A 225 16.68 1.15 -41.41
C GLU A 225 17.12 1.37 -39.95
N PHE A 226 18.43 1.52 -39.77
CA PHE A 226 19.06 1.85 -38.49
C PHE A 226 19.62 3.27 -38.54
N LYS A 227 19.21 4.11 -37.58
CA LYS A 227 19.66 5.52 -37.45
C LYS A 227 20.26 5.75 -36.07
N ASN A 228 21.29 6.60 -35.99
CA ASN A 228 22.03 6.79 -34.74
C ASN A 228 22.59 8.21 -34.63
N GLU A 229 21.84 9.06 -33.93
CA GLU A 229 22.24 10.43 -33.61
C GLU A 229 22.70 10.57 -32.15
N THR A 230 23.05 9.45 -31.48
CA THR A 230 23.42 9.42 -30.06
C THR A 230 24.87 9.82 -29.77
N GLY A 231 25.72 9.91 -30.79
CA GLY A 231 27.17 10.07 -30.66
C GLY A 231 27.93 8.79 -30.24
N TRP A 232 27.24 7.71 -29.83
CA TRP A 232 27.88 6.43 -29.51
C TRP A 232 28.21 5.63 -30.78
N THR A 233 29.44 5.12 -30.87
CA THR A 233 29.89 4.30 -32.00
C THR A 233 29.47 2.83 -31.89
N ASN A 234 29.23 2.33 -30.67
CA ASN A 234 28.84 0.94 -30.44
C ASN A 234 27.34 0.72 -30.74
N LYS A 235 27.05 0.09 -31.89
CA LYS A 235 25.68 -0.22 -32.33
C LYS A 235 24.88 -1.04 -31.31
N ILE A 236 25.49 -2.00 -30.63
CA ILE A 236 24.79 -2.84 -29.63
C ILE A 236 24.32 -1.96 -28.46
N TYR A 237 25.17 -1.05 -28.00
CA TYR A 237 24.81 -0.09 -26.96
C TYR A 237 23.64 0.79 -27.38
N VAL A 238 23.68 1.36 -28.60
CA VAL A 238 22.58 2.19 -29.14
C VAL A 238 21.28 1.40 -29.24
N ILE A 239 21.31 0.15 -29.72
CA ILE A 239 20.13 -0.73 -29.77
C ILE A 239 19.56 -0.93 -28.37
N LEU A 240 20.40 -1.22 -27.36
CA LEU A 240 19.94 -1.42 -25.98
C LEU A 240 19.34 -0.15 -25.38
N MET A 241 19.92 1.03 -25.65
CA MET A 241 19.35 2.32 -25.21
C MET A 241 18.03 2.65 -25.93
N GLY A 242 17.85 2.18 -27.17
CA GLY A 242 16.59 2.28 -27.93
C GLY A 242 15.46 1.35 -27.44
N LEU A 243 15.74 0.41 -26.54
CA LEU A 243 14.70 -0.39 -25.87
C LEU A 243 14.04 0.37 -24.70
N LEU A 244 14.64 1.45 -24.20
CA LEU A 244 14.16 2.16 -23.01
C LEU A 244 12.77 2.82 -23.17
N PRO A 245 12.39 3.43 -24.32
CA PRO A 245 11.05 3.97 -24.50
C PRO A 245 9.94 2.93 -24.32
N ALA A 246 10.12 1.72 -24.87
CA ALA A 246 9.13 0.65 -24.74
C ALA A 246 8.95 0.21 -23.27
N HIS A 247 10.01 0.21 -22.47
CA HIS A 247 9.93 -0.06 -21.02
C HIS A 247 9.21 1.05 -20.26
N TYR A 248 9.48 2.31 -20.59
CA TYR A 248 8.75 3.44 -20.02
C TYR A 248 7.24 3.34 -20.31
N VAL A 249 6.86 3.08 -21.58
CA VAL A 249 5.44 2.94 -21.97
C VAL A 249 4.78 1.77 -21.22
N LEU A 250 5.40 0.60 -21.18
CA LEU A 250 4.81 -0.60 -20.56
C LEU A 250 4.91 -0.60 -19.03
N THR A 251 5.29 0.50 -18.39
CA THR A 251 5.25 0.66 -16.94
C THR A 251 3.80 0.89 -16.47
N GLY A 252 3.47 0.57 -15.21
CA GLY A 252 2.16 0.90 -14.63
C GLY A 252 1.07 -0.18 -14.71
N TYR A 253 1.36 -1.37 -15.26
CA TYR A 253 0.43 -2.52 -15.21
C TYR A 253 0.05 -2.97 -13.80
N ASN A 254 0.71 -2.47 -12.75
CA ASN A 254 0.32 -2.67 -11.35
C ASN A 254 -0.87 -1.80 -10.91
N ALA A 255 -1.38 -0.88 -11.73
CA ALA A 255 -2.52 -0.03 -11.39
C ALA A 255 -3.75 -0.85 -10.95
N SER A 256 -4.02 -1.95 -11.66
CA SER A 256 -5.05 -2.95 -11.29
C SER A 256 -4.94 -3.47 -9.86
N ALA A 257 -3.73 -3.56 -9.29
CA ALA A 257 -3.50 -4.05 -7.93
C ALA A 257 -3.82 -3.00 -6.86
N HIS A 258 -3.54 -1.72 -7.11
CA HIS A 258 -3.77 -0.66 -6.12
C HIS A 258 -5.26 -0.38 -5.88
N ILE A 259 -6.15 -0.76 -6.81
CA ILE A 259 -7.61 -0.63 -6.67
C ILE A 259 -8.32 -1.95 -6.32
N THR A 260 -7.62 -2.99 -5.84
CA THR A 260 -8.25 -4.30 -5.51
C THR A 260 -9.32 -4.18 -4.43
N GLU A 261 -9.17 -3.29 -3.45
CA GLU A 261 -10.17 -3.10 -2.38
C GLU A 261 -11.45 -2.41 -2.91
N GLU A 262 -11.35 -1.68 -4.03
CA GLU A 262 -12.46 -1.04 -4.75
C GLU A 262 -13.00 -1.91 -5.92
N THR A 263 -12.44 -3.11 -6.17
CA THR A 263 -12.75 -3.97 -7.32
C THR A 263 -13.55 -5.22 -6.94
N LYS A 264 -14.55 -5.61 -7.74
CA LYS A 264 -15.29 -6.88 -7.55
C LYS A 264 -14.50 -8.08 -8.12
N GLN A 265 -14.49 -9.20 -7.39
CA GLN A 265 -13.70 -10.41 -7.65
C GLN A 265 -12.21 -10.10 -7.84
N ALA A 266 -11.62 -9.35 -6.90
CA ALA A 266 -10.29 -8.77 -7.06
C ALA A 266 -9.17 -9.82 -7.21
N ASP A 267 -9.37 -11.03 -6.69
CA ASP A 267 -8.51 -12.22 -6.83
C ASP A 267 -8.35 -12.72 -8.28
N LYS A 268 -9.32 -12.41 -9.15
CA LYS A 268 -9.39 -12.81 -10.56
C LYS A 268 -9.37 -11.62 -11.51
N ALA A 269 -10.06 -10.54 -11.15
CA ALA A 269 -10.19 -9.34 -11.97
C ALA A 269 -8.86 -8.61 -12.12
N SER A 270 -8.13 -8.43 -11.03
CA SER A 270 -6.85 -7.71 -11.02
C SER A 270 -5.75 -8.43 -11.83
N PRO A 271 -5.41 -9.72 -11.58
CA PRO A 271 -4.41 -10.42 -12.38
C PRO A 271 -4.79 -10.52 -13.86
N TRP A 272 -6.08 -10.71 -14.17
CA TRP A 272 -6.57 -10.65 -15.55
C TRP A 272 -6.37 -9.27 -16.17
N GLY A 273 -6.65 -8.19 -15.43
CA GLY A 273 -6.44 -6.81 -15.88
C GLY A 273 -4.98 -6.50 -16.18
N MET A 274 -4.06 -6.89 -15.28
CA MET A 274 -2.62 -6.71 -15.46
C MET A 274 -2.11 -7.37 -16.76
N ILE A 275 -2.48 -8.64 -16.99
CA ILE A 275 -2.03 -9.42 -18.16
C ILE A 275 -2.60 -8.85 -19.46
N ASN A 276 -3.91 -8.60 -19.51
CA ASN A 276 -4.55 -8.14 -20.74
C ASN A 276 -4.13 -6.71 -21.12
N ALA A 277 -3.85 -5.85 -20.14
CA ALA A 277 -3.38 -4.49 -20.40
C ALA A 277 -2.05 -4.49 -21.17
N ILE A 278 -1.14 -5.42 -20.86
CA ILE A 278 0.07 -5.62 -21.67
C ILE A 278 -0.29 -6.20 -23.03
N LEU A 279 -0.99 -7.33 -23.10
CA LEU A 279 -1.29 -8.03 -24.37
C LEU A 279 -1.93 -7.12 -25.44
N VAL A 280 -2.89 -6.28 -25.03
CA VAL A 280 -3.54 -5.32 -25.93
C VAL A 280 -2.60 -4.17 -26.30
N SER A 281 -1.77 -3.70 -25.36
CA SER A 281 -0.74 -2.70 -25.63
C SER A 281 0.30 -3.19 -26.64
N ILE A 282 0.68 -4.48 -26.65
CA ILE A 282 1.61 -5.04 -27.65
C ILE A 282 1.10 -4.72 -29.07
N ILE A 283 -0.15 -5.09 -29.33
CA ILE A 283 -0.78 -4.97 -30.65
C ILE A 283 -0.94 -3.51 -31.04
N ILE A 284 -1.50 -2.68 -30.16
CA ILE A 284 -1.80 -1.27 -30.45
C ILE A 284 -0.51 -0.46 -30.63
N GLY A 285 0.50 -0.67 -29.78
CA GLY A 285 1.79 0.00 -29.91
C GLY A 285 2.54 -0.39 -31.18
N TRP A 286 2.45 -1.65 -31.60
CA TRP A 286 3.09 -2.10 -32.83
C TRP A 286 2.40 -1.50 -34.07
N ILE A 287 1.06 -1.48 -34.11
CA ILE A 287 0.28 -0.82 -35.17
C ILE A 287 0.58 0.69 -35.21
N PHE A 288 0.62 1.35 -34.05
CA PHE A 288 0.91 2.78 -33.95
C PHE A 288 2.31 3.12 -34.47
N LEU A 289 3.34 2.38 -34.03
CA LEU A 289 4.71 2.56 -34.52
C LEU A 289 4.80 2.36 -36.04
N ILE A 290 4.22 1.28 -36.55
CA ILE A 290 4.20 0.98 -37.99
C ILE A 290 3.54 2.12 -38.78
N ALA A 291 2.37 2.60 -38.36
CA ALA A 291 1.64 3.68 -39.03
C ALA A 291 2.44 4.99 -39.05
N PHE A 292 3.03 5.38 -37.91
CA PHE A 292 3.84 6.60 -37.84
C PHE A 292 5.14 6.49 -38.65
N PHE A 293 5.81 5.33 -38.67
CA PHE A 293 7.00 5.14 -39.52
C PHE A 293 6.69 5.11 -41.01
N PHE A 294 5.54 4.56 -41.42
CA PHE A 294 5.08 4.67 -42.81
C PHE A 294 4.69 6.10 -43.21
N GLY A 295 4.27 6.93 -42.25
CA GLY A 295 3.90 8.33 -42.46
C GLY A 295 5.07 9.33 -42.56
N ILE A 296 6.29 8.99 -42.12
CA ILE A 296 7.45 9.90 -42.25
C ILE A 296 7.71 10.23 -43.73
N HIS A 297 7.99 11.49 -44.08
CA HIS A 297 8.39 11.84 -45.45
C HIS A 297 9.90 12.08 -45.56
N ASP A 298 10.43 13.04 -44.79
CA ASP A 298 11.87 13.16 -44.54
C ASP A 298 12.17 12.97 -43.05
N TYR A 299 13.20 12.18 -42.78
CA TYR A 299 13.58 11.75 -41.44
C TYR A 299 14.30 12.86 -40.65
N GLU A 300 15.16 13.64 -41.33
CA GLU A 300 15.96 14.68 -40.66
C GLU A 300 15.10 15.87 -40.24
N THR A 301 14.23 16.36 -41.12
CA THR A 301 13.24 17.40 -40.78
C THR A 301 12.27 16.93 -39.71
N THR A 302 11.85 15.66 -39.72
CA THR A 302 10.99 15.09 -38.68
C THR A 302 11.65 15.10 -37.29
N ILE A 303 12.94 14.75 -37.17
CA ILE A 303 13.67 14.82 -35.89
C ILE A 303 13.89 16.26 -35.44
N ARG A 304 14.25 17.14 -36.38
CA ARG A 304 14.63 18.55 -36.10
C ARG A 304 13.44 19.52 -36.17
N THR A 305 12.22 19.01 -36.07
CA THR A 305 10.97 19.79 -36.22
C THR A 305 10.86 20.93 -35.20
N SER A 306 10.43 22.10 -35.68
CA SER A 306 10.09 23.24 -34.84
C SER A 306 8.85 23.02 -33.96
N THR A 307 8.05 21.97 -34.23
CA THR A 307 6.92 21.56 -33.38
C THR A 307 7.37 20.99 -32.02
N GLY A 308 8.64 20.58 -31.91
CA GLY A 308 9.21 19.89 -30.75
C GLY A 308 8.86 18.40 -30.62
N PHE A 309 7.86 17.91 -31.38
CA PHE A 309 7.41 16.52 -31.32
C PHE A 309 7.24 15.92 -32.73
N PRO A 310 8.08 14.94 -33.13
CA PRO A 310 8.01 14.28 -34.43
C PRO A 310 6.61 13.82 -34.86
N ILE A 311 5.78 13.36 -33.93
CA ILE A 311 4.41 12.90 -34.20
C ILE A 311 3.48 14.03 -34.68
N ILE A 312 3.69 15.26 -34.22
CA ILE A 312 2.96 16.42 -34.74
C ILE A 312 3.43 16.72 -36.18
N GLN A 313 4.75 16.69 -36.43
CA GLN A 313 5.30 16.88 -37.77
C GLN A 313 4.80 15.83 -38.77
N ILE A 314 4.84 14.54 -38.41
CA ILE A 314 4.36 13.45 -39.26
C ILE A 314 2.89 13.64 -39.64
N LEU A 315 2.04 14.10 -38.72
CA LEU A 315 0.64 14.41 -39.04
C LEU A 315 0.53 15.64 -39.97
N LEU A 316 1.32 16.70 -39.75
CA LEU A 316 1.35 17.88 -40.64
C LEU A 316 1.85 17.56 -42.06
N ASP A 317 2.80 16.64 -42.20
CA ASP A 317 3.35 16.26 -43.50
C ASP A 317 2.33 15.46 -44.35
N ASN A 318 1.39 14.77 -43.69
CA ASN A 318 0.38 13.93 -44.34
C ASN A 318 -0.99 14.63 -44.50
N PHE A 319 -1.34 15.55 -43.60
CA PHE A 319 -2.67 16.15 -43.50
C PHE A 319 -2.64 17.68 -43.57
N ASN A 320 -3.82 18.33 -43.57
CA ASN A 320 -3.88 19.78 -43.33
C ASN A 320 -3.79 20.09 -41.82
N ASN A 321 -3.64 21.37 -41.47
CA ASN A 321 -3.57 21.80 -40.07
C ASN A 321 -4.82 21.36 -39.29
N GLU A 322 -6.02 21.54 -39.84
CA GLU A 322 -7.29 21.17 -39.19
C GLU A 322 -7.39 19.69 -38.81
N LEU A 323 -7.09 18.77 -39.74
CA LEU A 323 -7.09 17.33 -39.46
C LEU A 323 -5.96 16.95 -38.49
N THR A 324 -4.81 17.61 -38.57
CA THR A 324 -3.71 17.39 -37.62
C THR A 324 -4.13 17.77 -36.19
N LEU A 325 -4.75 18.94 -36.02
CA LEU A 325 -5.32 19.37 -34.73
C LEU A 325 -6.39 18.39 -34.23
N PHE A 326 -7.28 17.91 -35.12
CA PHE A 326 -8.28 16.90 -34.77
C PHE A 326 -7.64 15.59 -34.26
N PHE A 327 -6.70 15.01 -35.02
CA PHE A 327 -6.01 13.78 -34.62
C PHE A 327 -5.20 13.97 -33.34
N MET A 328 -4.50 15.10 -33.18
CA MET A 328 -3.81 15.43 -31.95
C MET A 328 -4.76 15.54 -30.76
N CYS A 329 -5.93 16.17 -30.91
CA CYS A 329 -6.95 16.21 -29.85
C CYS A 329 -7.39 14.81 -29.39
N LEU A 330 -7.54 13.84 -30.32
CA LEU A 330 -7.84 12.45 -29.94
C LEU A 330 -6.73 11.84 -29.05
N LEU A 331 -5.46 12.06 -29.43
CA LEU A 331 -4.30 11.56 -28.68
C LEU A 331 -4.13 12.29 -27.33
N LEU A 332 -4.36 13.60 -27.27
CA LEU A 332 -4.28 14.40 -26.04
C LEU A 332 -5.33 13.97 -25.00
N ILE A 333 -6.56 13.65 -25.43
CA ILE A 333 -7.59 13.11 -24.53
C ILE A 333 -7.17 11.73 -23.98
N ALA A 334 -6.53 10.88 -24.80
CA ALA A 334 -5.99 9.61 -24.32
C ALA A 334 -4.86 9.79 -23.28
N CYS A 335 -3.99 10.79 -23.49
CA CYS A 335 -2.96 11.17 -22.53
C CYS A 335 -3.55 11.73 -21.22
N TRP A 336 -4.60 12.56 -21.28
CA TRP A 336 -5.30 13.06 -20.10
C TRP A 336 -5.90 11.93 -19.26
N PHE A 337 -6.57 10.97 -19.91
CA PHE A 337 -7.06 9.78 -19.22
C PHE A 337 -5.95 8.92 -18.58
N SER A 338 -4.73 8.93 -19.13
CA SER A 338 -3.56 8.28 -18.54
C SER A 338 -3.15 8.94 -17.21
N GLY A 339 -3.07 10.27 -17.21
CA GLY A 339 -2.81 11.09 -16.02
C GLY A 339 -3.84 10.88 -14.91
N LEU A 340 -5.13 10.93 -15.27
CA LEU A 340 -6.24 10.65 -14.36
C LEU A 340 -6.08 9.27 -13.66
N ALA A 341 -5.73 8.23 -14.43
CA ALA A 341 -5.51 6.89 -13.92
C ALA A 341 -4.22 6.78 -13.08
N SER A 342 -3.19 7.57 -13.40
CA SER A 342 -1.96 7.68 -12.61
C SER A 342 -2.23 8.27 -11.23
N VAL A 343 -2.91 9.43 -11.14
CA VAL A 343 -3.33 10.06 -9.87
C VAL A 343 -4.25 9.13 -9.05
N THR A 344 -5.15 8.41 -9.72
CA THR A 344 -5.98 7.37 -9.08
C THR A 344 -5.10 6.31 -8.42
N THR A 345 -4.15 5.75 -9.15
CA THR A 345 -3.27 4.68 -8.67
C THR A 345 -2.38 5.15 -7.52
N ASN A 346 -1.76 6.32 -7.67
CA ASN A 346 -0.87 6.91 -6.69
C ASN A 346 -1.61 7.24 -5.37
N SER A 347 -2.80 7.84 -5.44
CA SER A 347 -3.62 8.12 -4.25
C SER A 347 -4.03 6.86 -3.48
N ARG A 348 -4.25 5.71 -4.13
CA ARG A 348 -4.52 4.43 -3.44
C ARG A 348 -3.26 3.85 -2.80
N MET A 349 -2.11 3.98 -3.46
CA MET A 349 -0.82 3.58 -2.88
C MET A 349 -0.49 4.42 -1.64
N ILE A 350 -0.64 5.75 -1.70
CA ILE A 350 -0.50 6.66 -0.56
C ILE A 350 -1.46 6.26 0.58
N TYR A 351 -2.74 6.04 0.28
CA TYR A 351 -3.74 5.61 1.26
C TYR A 351 -3.36 4.29 1.95
N ALA A 352 -3.01 3.25 1.19
CA ALA A 352 -2.66 1.95 1.76
C ALA A 352 -1.36 2.01 2.59
N PHE A 353 -0.33 2.65 2.06
CA PHE A 353 0.97 2.78 2.73
C PHE A 353 0.89 3.66 4.00
N SER A 354 -0.01 4.66 4.00
CA SER A 354 -0.27 5.47 5.18
C SER A 354 -1.13 4.77 6.23
N ARG A 355 -2.11 3.95 5.83
CA ARG A 355 -2.90 3.07 6.73
C ARG A 355 -1.99 2.13 7.53
N ASP A 356 -0.93 1.64 6.91
CA ASP A 356 0.06 0.77 7.54
C ASP A 356 1.19 1.55 8.28
N ASN A 357 1.00 2.86 8.52
CA ASN A 357 1.91 3.78 9.22
C ASN A 357 3.33 3.89 8.63
N ALA A 358 3.49 3.65 7.33
CA ALA A 358 4.81 3.55 6.69
C ALA A 358 5.36 4.85 6.09
N MET A 359 4.64 5.98 6.19
CA MET A 359 5.07 7.29 5.69
C MET A 359 4.82 8.46 6.68
N PRO A 360 5.55 9.58 6.59
CA PRO A 360 5.31 10.76 7.43
C PRO A 360 3.89 11.32 7.28
N GLY A 361 3.28 11.74 8.38
CA GLY A 361 1.90 12.25 8.37
C GLY A 361 0.82 11.20 8.09
N SER A 362 1.15 9.90 8.19
CA SER A 362 0.25 8.76 7.94
C SER A 362 -1.19 8.96 8.45
N CYS A 363 -1.36 9.54 9.63
CA CYS A 363 -2.64 9.82 10.29
C CYS A 363 -3.59 10.70 9.45
N TRP A 364 -3.07 11.52 8.53
CA TRP A 364 -3.84 12.43 7.68
C TRP A 364 -4.17 11.80 6.32
N TRP A 365 -3.24 11.04 5.74
CA TRP A 365 -3.34 10.55 4.36
C TRP A 365 -4.29 9.36 4.20
N HIS A 366 -4.47 8.54 5.24
CA HIS A 366 -5.36 7.37 5.21
C HIS A 366 -6.84 7.70 5.47
N ILE A 367 -7.20 8.97 5.70
CA ILE A 367 -8.59 9.35 6.01
C ILE A 367 -9.46 9.24 4.74
N ILE A 368 -10.48 8.38 4.79
CA ILE A 368 -11.51 8.25 3.74
C ILE A 368 -12.65 9.24 4.00
N HIS A 369 -13.09 9.96 2.95
CA HIS A 369 -14.24 10.84 3.05
C HIS A 369 -15.56 10.05 3.11
N PRO A 370 -16.39 10.19 4.16
CA PRO A 370 -17.49 9.27 4.46
C PRO A 370 -18.60 9.22 3.39
N ARG A 371 -18.85 10.33 2.68
CA ARG A 371 -19.89 10.36 1.61
C ARG A 371 -19.36 9.97 0.23
N LEU A 372 -18.05 10.07 -0.01
CA LEU A 372 -17.46 9.90 -1.34
C LEU A 372 -16.70 8.58 -1.51
N SER A 373 -16.41 7.89 -0.39
CA SER A 373 -15.64 6.63 -0.35
C SER A 373 -14.27 6.73 -1.04
N CYS A 374 -13.62 7.89 -0.96
CA CYS A 374 -12.30 8.13 -1.53
C CYS A 374 -11.34 8.84 -0.54
N PRO A 375 -10.02 8.59 -0.64
CA PRO A 375 -9.03 9.21 0.22
C PRO A 375 -8.60 10.58 -0.33
N LEU A 376 -9.43 11.62 -0.11
CA LEU A 376 -9.22 12.97 -0.67
C LEU A 376 -7.84 13.55 -0.33
N ASN A 377 -7.36 13.35 0.90
CA ASN A 377 -6.07 13.87 1.35
C ASN A 377 -4.91 13.23 0.55
N ALA A 378 -5.01 11.94 0.22
CA ALA A 378 -4.04 11.23 -0.60
C ALA A 378 -4.06 11.67 -2.07
N VAL A 379 -5.24 11.99 -2.62
CA VAL A 379 -5.40 12.56 -3.97
C VAL A 379 -4.67 13.90 -4.08
N TRP A 380 -4.93 14.83 -3.16
CA TRP A 380 -4.31 16.15 -3.22
C TRP A 380 -2.81 16.13 -2.87
N LEU A 381 -2.35 15.20 -2.02
CA LEU A 381 -0.91 14.94 -1.84
C LEU A 381 -0.26 14.46 -3.15
N SER A 382 -0.90 13.51 -3.87
CA SER A 382 -0.41 13.04 -5.17
C SER A 382 -0.26 14.20 -6.17
N CYS A 383 -1.28 15.06 -6.28
CA CYS A 383 -1.25 16.22 -7.16
C CYS A 383 -0.17 17.24 -6.74
N PHE A 384 -0.05 17.52 -5.44
CA PHE A 384 0.90 18.51 -4.92
C PHE A 384 2.36 18.07 -5.10
N ILE A 385 2.70 16.83 -4.75
CA ILE A 385 4.07 16.31 -4.93
C ILE A 385 4.42 16.21 -6.42
N ALA A 386 3.50 15.75 -7.27
CA ALA A 386 3.73 15.76 -8.72
C ALA A 386 3.94 17.19 -9.25
N PHE A 387 3.18 18.17 -8.75
CA PHE A 387 3.39 19.57 -9.13
C PHE A 387 4.79 20.07 -8.77
N LEU A 388 5.24 19.84 -7.52
CA LEU A 388 6.56 20.25 -7.05
C LEU A 388 7.71 19.59 -7.83
N LEU A 389 7.56 18.32 -8.23
CA LEU A 389 8.59 17.59 -8.99
C LEU A 389 8.84 18.18 -10.39
N ALA A 390 7.85 18.87 -11.00
CA ALA A 390 8.04 19.53 -12.30
C ALA A 390 8.70 20.91 -12.19
N LEU A 391 8.61 21.61 -11.05
CA LEU A 391 9.12 22.99 -10.90
C LEU A 391 10.60 23.19 -11.29
N PRO A 392 11.54 22.25 -11.06
CA PRO A 392 12.93 22.38 -11.52
C PRO A 392 13.09 22.61 -13.04
N TYR A 393 12.07 22.26 -13.84
CA TYR A 393 12.04 22.52 -15.28
C TYR A 393 12.18 24.01 -15.64
N LEU A 394 11.71 24.92 -14.77
CA LEU A 394 11.86 26.37 -14.96
C LEU A 394 13.35 26.75 -15.11
N GLY A 395 14.22 26.14 -14.30
CA GLY A 395 15.68 26.31 -14.38
C GLY A 395 16.33 25.42 -15.45
N ASN A 396 15.96 24.14 -15.52
CA ASN A 396 16.67 23.14 -16.32
C ASN A 396 15.72 22.26 -17.17
N THR A 397 15.89 22.28 -18.48
CA THR A 397 15.07 21.48 -19.41
C THR A 397 15.33 19.97 -19.34
N THR A 398 16.45 19.50 -18.75
CA THR A 398 16.73 18.06 -18.62
C THR A 398 15.95 17.36 -17.52
N THR A 399 15.24 18.13 -16.66
CA THR A 399 14.38 17.62 -15.58
C THR A 399 13.43 16.52 -16.06
N PHE A 400 12.84 16.64 -17.24
CA PHE A 400 11.94 15.63 -17.79
C PHE A 400 12.59 14.24 -17.95
N VAL A 401 13.78 14.18 -18.56
CA VAL A 401 14.51 12.92 -18.83
C VAL A 401 14.96 12.24 -17.53
N VAL A 402 15.28 13.04 -16.51
CA VAL A 402 15.63 12.52 -15.18
C VAL A 402 14.38 11.93 -14.49
N ILE A 403 13.23 12.61 -14.56
CA ILE A 403 11.98 12.14 -13.94
C ILE A 403 11.46 10.87 -14.61
N THR A 404 11.46 10.79 -15.95
CA THR A 404 11.03 9.57 -16.66
C THR A 404 11.92 8.39 -16.27
N SER A 405 13.25 8.54 -16.35
CA SER A 405 14.21 7.48 -16.01
C SER A 405 14.11 7.05 -14.54
N LEU A 406 13.97 8.00 -13.60
CA LEU A 406 13.79 7.71 -12.18
C LEU A 406 12.48 6.95 -11.92
N SER A 407 11.38 7.34 -12.57
CA SER A 407 10.08 6.68 -12.42
C SER A 407 10.13 5.22 -12.83
N THR A 408 10.73 4.92 -13.98
CA THR A 408 10.83 3.57 -14.52
C THR A 408 11.71 2.68 -13.63
N VAL A 409 12.88 3.16 -13.19
CA VAL A 409 13.76 2.38 -12.31
C VAL A 409 13.11 2.12 -10.95
N CYS A 410 12.54 3.13 -10.30
CA CYS A 410 11.88 2.96 -9.00
C CYS A 410 10.69 1.98 -9.08
N LEU A 411 9.87 2.07 -10.14
CA LEU A 411 8.76 1.15 -10.35
C LEU A 411 9.25 -0.29 -10.63
N TYR A 412 10.21 -0.50 -11.53
CA TYR A 412 10.75 -1.84 -11.80
C TYR A 412 11.45 -2.48 -10.59
N ILE A 413 12.15 -1.70 -9.75
CA ILE A 413 12.67 -2.20 -8.46
C ILE A 413 11.51 -2.66 -7.57
N SER A 414 10.43 -1.88 -7.46
CA SER A 414 9.26 -2.29 -6.68
C SER A 414 8.58 -3.55 -7.24
N TYR A 415 8.55 -3.71 -8.57
CA TYR A 415 7.95 -4.85 -9.27
C TYR A 415 8.70 -6.16 -9.04
N ILE A 416 10.03 -6.11 -9.00
CA ILE A 416 10.85 -7.33 -8.89
C ILE A 416 11.04 -7.82 -7.47
N LEU A 417 10.92 -6.96 -6.45
CA LEU A 417 11.08 -7.35 -5.05
C LEU A 417 10.09 -8.47 -4.60
N PRO A 418 8.78 -8.44 -4.92
CA PRO A 418 7.86 -9.57 -4.67
C PRO A 418 8.28 -10.87 -5.37
N ILE A 419 8.76 -10.77 -6.61
CA ILE A 419 9.21 -11.92 -7.42
C ILE A 419 10.46 -12.55 -6.78
N VAL A 420 11.42 -11.74 -6.34
CA VAL A 420 12.60 -12.18 -5.59
C VAL A 420 12.21 -12.83 -4.26
N CYS A 421 11.31 -12.21 -3.49
CA CYS A 421 10.83 -12.79 -2.23
C CYS A 421 10.19 -14.17 -2.44
N LYS A 422 9.39 -14.33 -3.49
CA LYS A 422 8.78 -15.62 -3.87
C LYS A 422 9.81 -16.66 -4.33
N LEU A 423 10.85 -16.26 -5.05
CA LEU A 423 11.94 -17.15 -5.47
C LEU A 423 12.81 -17.62 -4.28
N LEU A 424 13.03 -16.75 -3.30
CA LEU A 424 13.81 -17.06 -2.09
C LEU A 424 13.01 -17.87 -1.05
N TYR A 425 11.70 -17.62 -0.93
CA TYR A 425 10.82 -18.24 0.06
C TYR A 425 9.60 -18.92 -0.61
N PRO A 426 9.80 -19.90 -1.52
CA PRO A 426 8.71 -20.52 -2.27
C PRO A 426 7.68 -21.21 -1.37
N ASN A 427 8.10 -21.71 -0.21
CA ASN A 427 7.23 -22.39 0.76
C ASN A 427 6.26 -21.44 1.49
N ALA A 428 6.49 -20.12 1.46
CA ALA A 428 5.58 -19.12 2.03
C ALA A 428 4.46 -18.70 1.05
N PHE A 429 4.62 -19.01 -0.25
CA PHE A 429 3.66 -18.63 -1.27
C PHE A 429 2.46 -19.57 -1.31
N LEU A 430 1.27 -19.04 -1.01
CA LEU A 430 -0.01 -19.74 -1.17
C LEU A 430 -0.56 -19.48 -2.57
N ARG A 431 -1.09 -20.50 -3.24
CA ARG A 431 -1.64 -20.38 -4.60
C ARG A 431 -2.97 -19.62 -4.59
N GLY A 432 -3.09 -18.64 -5.48
CA GLY A 432 -4.37 -17.99 -5.81
C GLY A 432 -5.13 -18.70 -6.93
N PRO A 433 -6.32 -18.20 -7.31
CA PRO A 433 -7.10 -18.69 -8.46
C PRO A 433 -6.34 -18.71 -9.79
N PHE A 434 -5.46 -17.74 -10.03
CA PHE A 434 -4.51 -17.75 -11.14
C PHE A 434 -3.14 -18.22 -10.64
N HIS A 435 -2.62 -19.27 -11.28
CA HIS A 435 -1.30 -19.84 -10.98
C HIS A 435 -0.58 -20.31 -12.24
N LEU A 436 0.75 -20.20 -12.25
CA LEU A 436 1.65 -20.62 -13.34
C LEU A 436 2.10 -22.08 -13.18
N GLY A 437 1.73 -22.74 -12.08
CA GLY A 437 2.06 -24.13 -11.80
C GLY A 437 3.58 -24.36 -11.80
N ILE A 438 4.03 -25.37 -12.54
CA ILE A 438 5.47 -25.71 -12.67
C ILE A 438 6.30 -24.60 -13.32
N PHE A 439 5.70 -23.77 -14.18
CA PHE A 439 6.40 -22.71 -14.89
C PHE A 439 6.66 -21.47 -14.03
N SER A 440 6.05 -21.37 -12.84
CA SER A 440 6.20 -20.22 -11.94
C SER A 440 7.67 -19.87 -11.68
N LYS A 441 8.51 -20.86 -11.32
CA LYS A 441 9.93 -20.62 -11.03
C LYS A 441 10.69 -20.12 -12.26
N PHE A 442 10.45 -20.72 -13.43
CA PHE A 442 11.10 -20.36 -14.69
C PHE A 442 10.74 -18.93 -15.12
N ILE A 443 9.44 -18.60 -15.09
CA ILE A 443 8.93 -17.27 -15.47
C ILE A 443 9.50 -16.18 -14.55
N ASN A 444 9.51 -16.43 -13.23
CA ASN A 444 10.05 -15.50 -12.24
C ASN A 444 11.57 -15.28 -12.39
N ILE A 445 12.35 -16.29 -12.81
CA ILE A 445 13.79 -16.14 -13.09
C ILE A 445 14.03 -15.27 -14.34
N ILE A 446 13.27 -15.48 -15.42
CA ILE A 446 13.38 -14.65 -16.63
C ILE A 446 13.01 -13.19 -16.31
N ALA A 447 11.93 -12.97 -15.56
CA ALA A 447 11.54 -11.65 -15.09
C ALA A 447 12.67 -10.96 -14.30
N LEU A 448 13.34 -11.68 -13.41
CA LEU A 448 14.48 -11.15 -12.63
C LEU A 448 15.66 -10.76 -13.51
N LEU A 449 16.10 -11.64 -14.41
CA LEU A 449 17.22 -11.35 -15.30
C LEU A 449 16.92 -10.15 -16.22
N TRP A 450 15.69 -10.06 -16.73
CA TRP A 450 15.25 -8.94 -17.56
C TRP A 450 15.23 -7.62 -16.77
N VAL A 451 14.59 -7.58 -15.58
CA VAL A 451 14.56 -6.36 -14.76
C VAL A 451 15.95 -5.91 -14.34
N CYS A 452 16.86 -6.83 -13.99
CA CYS A 452 18.24 -6.49 -13.69
C CYS A 452 18.95 -5.83 -14.88
N LEU A 453 18.75 -6.34 -16.10
CA LEU A 453 19.28 -5.71 -17.32
C LEU A 453 18.71 -4.30 -17.53
N ILE A 454 17.38 -4.15 -17.42
CA ILE A 454 16.68 -2.86 -17.60
C ILE A 454 17.19 -1.79 -16.63
N ILE A 455 17.33 -2.13 -15.33
CA ILE A 455 17.79 -1.20 -14.29
C ILE A 455 19.21 -0.70 -14.61
N VAL A 456 20.09 -1.58 -15.09
CA VAL A 456 21.44 -1.18 -15.52
C VAL A 456 21.36 -0.24 -16.72
N LEU A 457 20.58 -0.56 -17.75
CA LEU A 457 20.46 0.29 -18.95
C LEU A 457 19.88 1.68 -18.64
N PHE A 458 18.86 1.79 -17.78
CA PHE A 458 18.32 3.07 -17.34
C PHE A 458 19.25 3.90 -16.43
N VAL A 459 20.38 3.35 -16.00
CA VAL A 459 21.43 4.09 -15.28
C VAL A 459 22.53 4.58 -16.23
N LEU A 460 22.66 3.98 -17.42
CA LEU A 460 23.70 4.31 -18.39
C LEU A 460 23.36 5.58 -19.21
N PRO A 461 24.37 6.32 -19.71
CA PRO A 461 24.19 7.58 -20.43
C PRO A 461 23.68 7.38 -21.87
N PRO A 462 22.51 7.93 -22.26
CA PRO A 462 21.93 7.67 -23.58
C PRO A 462 22.64 8.39 -24.73
N ILE A 463 23.36 9.47 -24.45
CA ILE A 463 23.98 10.37 -25.45
C ILE A 463 25.45 10.62 -25.09
N TYR A 464 26.29 10.75 -26.11
CA TYR A 464 27.72 11.10 -26.03
C TYR A 464 27.98 12.40 -26.83
N PRO A 465 28.85 13.33 -26.36
CA PRO A 465 29.65 13.27 -25.13
C PRO A 465 28.83 13.43 -23.84
N ILE A 466 29.34 12.84 -22.77
CA ILE A 466 28.74 12.92 -21.43
C ILE A 466 29.14 14.27 -20.81
N THR A 467 28.13 15.06 -20.46
CA THR A 467 28.25 16.38 -19.83
C THR A 467 27.32 16.44 -18.62
N ALA A 468 27.41 17.49 -17.79
CA ALA A 468 26.44 17.71 -16.71
C ALA A 468 24.98 17.90 -17.18
N VAL A 469 24.75 18.06 -18.50
CA VAL A 469 23.43 18.19 -19.12
C VAL A 469 22.98 16.84 -19.73
N THR A 470 23.90 16.07 -20.31
CA THR A 470 23.61 14.78 -20.98
C THR A 470 23.80 13.55 -20.09
N MET A 471 24.31 13.71 -18.86
CA MET A 471 24.46 12.61 -17.90
C MET A 471 23.11 12.11 -17.40
N ASN A 472 23.00 10.78 -17.29
CA ASN A 472 21.82 10.14 -16.74
C ASN A 472 21.87 10.14 -15.19
N TYR A 473 21.12 11.05 -14.57
CA TYR A 473 21.05 11.20 -13.12
C TYR A 473 20.13 10.19 -12.41
N ALA A 474 19.58 9.18 -13.11
CA ALA A 474 18.78 8.13 -12.47
C ALA A 474 19.57 7.38 -11.37
N SER A 475 20.86 7.16 -11.55
CA SER A 475 21.75 6.59 -10.51
C SER A 475 21.85 7.46 -9.26
N VAL A 476 21.90 8.78 -9.42
CA VAL A 476 21.93 9.74 -8.30
C VAL A 476 20.57 9.80 -7.61
N GLY A 477 19.46 9.80 -8.37
CA GLY A 477 18.12 9.70 -7.83
C GLY A 477 17.91 8.41 -7.01
N VAL A 478 18.22 7.26 -7.60
CA VAL A 478 18.15 5.94 -6.92
C VAL A 478 19.14 5.87 -5.74
N GLY A 479 20.32 6.47 -5.86
CA GLY A 479 21.30 6.60 -4.78
C GLY A 479 20.78 7.44 -3.60
N ILE A 480 20.05 8.52 -3.86
CA ILE A 480 19.34 9.32 -2.84
C ILE A 480 18.20 8.49 -2.21
N VAL A 481 17.51 7.63 -2.96
CA VAL A 481 16.53 6.68 -2.39
C VAL A 481 17.21 5.61 -1.51
N TYR A 482 18.41 5.15 -1.89
CA TYR A 482 19.23 4.25 -1.07
C TYR A 482 19.82 4.93 0.18
N TYR A 483 20.01 6.25 0.13
CA TYR A 483 20.56 7.07 1.21
C TYR A 483 19.53 8.09 1.76
N PRO A 484 18.32 7.65 2.16
CA PRO A 484 17.19 8.56 2.17
C PRO A 484 17.17 9.43 3.43
N VAL A 485 16.66 10.64 3.24
CA VAL A 485 16.13 11.53 4.29
C VAL A 485 15.10 10.79 5.19
N ALA A 486 14.55 9.67 4.69
CA ALA A 486 13.71 8.71 5.41
C ALA A 486 14.46 7.79 6.40
N ARG A 487 15.74 8.02 6.74
CA ARG A 487 16.33 7.51 7.99
C ARG A 487 15.54 7.98 9.22
N SER A 488 14.82 9.10 9.08
CA SER A 488 13.76 9.59 9.97
C SER A 488 12.55 8.65 10.13
N SER A 489 12.37 7.65 9.26
CA SER A 489 11.42 6.53 9.44
C SER A 489 12.07 5.24 9.97
N GLY A 490 13.35 5.33 10.34
CA GLY A 490 14.10 4.27 11.03
C GLY A 490 13.53 3.91 12.41
N TRP A 491 12.55 4.64 12.94
CA TRP A 491 11.78 4.27 14.14
C TRP A 491 11.03 2.92 14.03
N LEU A 492 10.87 2.39 12.81
CA LEU A 492 10.37 1.04 12.53
C LEU A 492 11.44 -0.06 12.70
N VAL A 493 12.73 0.31 12.69
CA VAL A 493 13.89 -0.61 12.69
C VAL A 493 14.73 -0.46 13.96
N ASP A 494 14.77 0.74 14.55
CA ASP A 494 15.43 1.07 15.81
C ASP A 494 14.41 1.67 16.80
N GLN A 495 14.39 1.16 18.02
CA GLN A 495 13.52 1.64 19.09
C GLN A 495 13.87 3.07 19.56
N SER A 496 15.08 3.57 19.28
CA SER A 496 15.56 4.88 19.72
C SER A 496 14.85 6.08 19.09
N PHE A 497 14.27 5.94 17.88
CA PHE A 497 13.70 7.05 17.11
C PHE A 497 12.18 7.26 17.24
N LYS A 498 11.50 6.57 18.15
CA LYS A 498 10.02 6.53 18.29
C LYS A 498 9.31 7.85 18.67
N GLN A 499 9.99 8.99 18.70
CA GLN A 499 9.55 10.16 19.48
C GLN A 499 8.82 11.27 18.71
N CYS A 500 8.62 11.17 17.39
CA CYS A 500 8.09 12.29 16.57
C CYS A 500 6.66 12.15 16.00
N CYS A 501 5.98 10.99 16.11
CA CYS A 501 4.62 10.81 15.56
C CYS A 501 3.74 9.90 16.46
N THR A 502 3.47 10.33 17.70
CA THR A 502 2.60 9.60 18.65
C THR A 502 1.25 10.30 18.87
N TYR A 503 0.42 10.32 17.82
CA TYR A 503 -1.03 10.55 17.87
C TYR A 503 -1.62 9.84 16.63
N SER A 504 -2.29 8.70 16.70
CA SER A 504 -2.92 8.05 17.85
C SER A 504 -3.01 6.53 17.65
N ASN A 505 -2.46 5.76 18.60
CA ASN A 505 -2.83 4.37 18.81
C ASN A 505 -3.17 4.17 20.29
N HIS A 506 -4.44 3.90 20.59
CA HIS A 506 -4.92 3.56 21.95
C HIS A 506 -4.48 2.14 22.35
N MET A 507 -3.19 1.83 22.18
CA MET A 507 -2.53 0.60 22.65
C MET A 507 -1.54 0.89 23.80
N GLU A 508 -1.54 2.12 24.33
CA GLU A 508 -0.71 2.51 25.49
C GLU A 508 -1.23 1.95 26.83
N MET A 509 -2.43 1.36 26.86
CA MET A 509 -3.08 0.81 28.08
C MET A 509 -2.94 -0.72 28.21
N PHE A 510 -1.81 -1.25 27.74
CA PHE A 510 -1.50 -2.67 27.63
C PHE A 510 -0.05 -2.88 28.06
N CYS A 511 0.17 -3.64 29.15
CA CYS A 511 1.40 -3.74 29.96
C CYS A 511 2.64 -4.31 29.23
N GLY A 512 2.98 -3.76 28.07
CA GLY A 512 3.77 -4.41 27.02
C GLY A 512 3.10 -5.63 26.36
N GLY A 513 1.94 -6.07 26.89
CA GLY A 513 1.23 -7.31 26.54
C GLY A 513 1.76 -8.56 27.23
N THR A 514 0.99 -9.67 27.26
CA THR A 514 1.32 -10.93 27.97
C THR A 514 2.79 -11.32 27.83
N GLN A 515 3.31 -11.28 26.60
CA GLN A 515 4.66 -11.71 26.30
C GLN A 515 5.73 -10.83 26.99
N LEU A 516 5.50 -9.53 27.11
CA LEU A 516 6.41 -8.61 27.81
C LEU A 516 6.15 -8.65 29.33
N GLN A 517 4.88 -8.55 29.73
CA GLN A 517 4.46 -8.58 31.13
C GLN A 517 5.03 -9.80 31.86
N TRP A 518 4.75 -11.01 31.36
CA TRP A 518 5.13 -12.25 32.05
C TRP A 518 6.57 -12.67 31.77
N ASN A 519 6.99 -12.70 30.50
CA ASN A 519 8.31 -13.26 30.16
C ASN A 519 9.48 -12.26 30.27
N VAL A 520 9.21 -10.94 30.36
CA VAL A 520 10.26 -9.92 30.55
C VAL A 520 10.14 -9.26 31.92
N HIS A 521 8.93 -8.84 32.31
CA HIS A 521 8.71 -8.08 33.56
C HIS A 521 8.21 -8.94 34.74
N ARG A 522 8.10 -10.27 34.58
CA ARG A 522 7.66 -11.23 35.62
C ARG A 522 6.33 -10.86 36.29
N GLY A 523 5.34 -10.49 35.47
CA GLY A 523 4.00 -10.07 35.89
C GLY A 523 3.85 -8.58 36.16
N LYS A 524 4.95 -7.82 36.28
CA LYS A 524 4.90 -6.40 36.59
C LYS A 524 4.41 -5.56 35.42
N CYS A 525 3.61 -4.55 35.75
CA CYS A 525 3.16 -3.48 34.86
C CYS A 525 3.52 -2.12 35.49
N SER A 526 3.57 -1.06 34.69
CA SER A 526 3.50 0.30 35.24
C SER A 526 2.13 0.55 35.87
N ILE A 527 1.97 1.70 36.53
CA ILE A 527 0.73 2.08 37.19
C ILE A 527 -0.40 2.34 36.19
N CYS A 528 -0.10 2.73 34.95
CA CYS A 528 -1.11 3.23 34.00
C CYS A 528 -1.16 2.46 32.67
N GLY A 529 -0.63 1.24 32.65
CA GLY A 529 -0.71 0.33 31.50
C GLY A 529 0.47 0.41 30.55
N GLU A 530 1.38 1.37 30.72
CA GLU A 530 2.65 1.42 29.99
C GLU A 530 3.54 0.22 30.36
N PRO A 531 4.52 -0.16 29.51
CA PRO A 531 5.61 -1.08 29.87
C PRO A 531 6.32 -0.64 31.17
N TYR A 532 6.66 -1.59 32.04
CA TYR A 532 7.24 -1.34 33.37
C TYR A 532 8.61 -0.64 33.32
N ASP A 533 9.29 -0.65 32.17
CA ASP A 533 10.60 -0.05 31.93
C ASP A 533 10.54 1.41 31.43
N LYS A 534 9.36 2.04 31.42
CA LYS A 534 9.17 3.43 30.96
C LYS A 534 8.66 4.36 32.07
N PRO A 535 9.02 5.65 32.05
CA PRO A 535 8.43 6.64 32.93
C PRO A 535 6.96 6.87 32.57
N ALA A 536 6.12 7.04 33.59
CA ALA A 536 4.70 7.33 33.42
C ALA A 536 4.49 8.70 32.75
N LYS A 537 3.54 8.80 31.83
CA LYS A 537 3.12 10.09 31.26
C LYS A 537 2.02 10.74 32.12
N LEU A 538 2.01 12.08 32.10
CA LEU A 538 0.93 12.89 32.68
C LEU A 538 -0.43 12.56 32.04
N PHE A 539 -1.49 12.61 32.85
CA PHE A 539 -2.73 11.88 32.62
C PHE A 539 -3.69 12.62 31.68
N GLU A 540 -4.05 12.00 30.54
CA GLU A 540 -5.11 12.49 29.64
C GLU A 540 -6.51 11.92 29.98
N LYS A 541 -7.56 12.49 29.37
CA LYS A 541 -8.97 12.16 29.67
C LYS A 541 -9.30 10.68 29.42
N GLY A 542 -9.79 10.02 30.46
CA GLY A 542 -10.09 8.58 30.46
C GLY A 542 -11.17 8.14 29.48
N GLY A 543 -10.79 7.21 28.60
CA GLY A 543 -11.69 6.41 27.79
C GLY A 543 -11.01 5.08 27.43
N ALA A 544 -11.71 3.97 27.60
CA ALA A 544 -11.15 2.64 27.41
C ALA A 544 -11.83 1.88 26.25
N MET A 545 -11.01 1.29 25.38
CA MET A 545 -11.44 0.55 24.20
C MET A 545 -10.63 -0.75 24.10
N TYR A 546 -11.31 -1.89 23.98
CA TYR A 546 -10.68 -3.21 23.90
C TYR A 546 -11.12 -3.93 22.63
N THR A 547 -10.17 -4.55 21.95
CA THR A 547 -10.39 -5.29 20.70
C THR A 547 -10.57 -6.79 20.89
N ALA A 548 -10.38 -7.30 22.11
CA ALA A 548 -10.58 -8.70 22.47
C ALA A 548 -11.16 -8.82 23.89
N ASN A 549 -12.12 -9.71 24.08
CA ASN A 549 -12.75 -9.99 25.36
C ASN A 549 -12.44 -11.42 25.77
N HIS A 550 -11.69 -11.57 26.86
CA HIS A 550 -11.08 -12.83 27.29
C HIS A 550 -11.78 -13.42 28.53
N LYS A 551 -13.10 -13.21 28.69
CA LYS A 551 -13.88 -13.58 29.89
C LYS A 551 -13.28 -13.03 31.20
N GLY A 552 -12.58 -11.90 31.10
CA GLY A 552 -11.92 -11.23 32.19
C GLY A 552 -12.85 -10.41 33.07
N HIS A 553 -12.26 -9.63 33.98
CA HIS A 553 -13.02 -8.75 34.85
C HIS A 553 -12.38 -7.36 35.03
N PHE A 554 -13.23 -6.35 35.23
CA PHE A 554 -12.80 -4.99 35.57
C PHE A 554 -12.78 -4.75 37.08
N GLU A 555 -11.78 -3.99 37.54
CA GLU A 555 -11.65 -3.38 38.85
C GLU A 555 -11.34 -1.88 38.68
N PHE A 556 -11.80 -1.04 39.60
CA PHE A 556 -11.53 0.41 39.61
C PHE A 556 -10.90 0.82 40.94
N ARG A 557 -9.95 1.76 40.91
CA ARG A 557 -9.15 2.19 42.07
C ARG A 557 -9.00 3.71 42.09
N LEU A 558 -8.75 4.26 43.26
CA LEU A 558 -8.67 5.71 43.47
C LEU A 558 -7.56 6.11 44.46
N CYS A 559 -6.55 6.83 43.99
CA CYS A 559 -5.53 7.43 44.85
C CYS A 559 -5.82 8.92 45.02
N ASN A 560 -5.72 9.44 46.25
CA ASN A 560 -5.74 10.88 46.51
C ASN A 560 -4.30 11.38 46.59
N VAL A 561 -3.96 12.36 45.74
CA VAL A 561 -2.60 12.89 45.57
C VAL A 561 -2.42 14.21 46.34
N ASP A 562 -3.51 14.89 46.71
CA ASP A 562 -3.48 16.22 47.37
C ASP A 562 -2.73 16.27 48.71
N SER A 563 -2.47 15.14 49.35
CA SER A 563 -1.72 15.07 50.61
C SER A 563 -0.25 15.45 50.45
N ASN A 564 0.30 15.40 49.23
CA ASN A 564 1.62 15.93 48.90
C ASN A 564 1.70 16.28 47.40
N PRO A 565 1.63 17.57 46.99
CA PRO A 565 1.54 17.98 45.59
C PRO A 565 2.82 17.70 44.76
N ASN A 566 3.88 17.18 45.37
CA ASN A 566 5.11 16.74 44.70
C ASN A 566 5.27 15.20 44.67
N SER A 567 4.26 14.41 45.05
CA SER A 567 4.32 12.94 44.96
C SER A 567 3.42 12.39 43.87
N ASP A 568 3.94 11.52 43.02
CA ASP A 568 3.14 10.78 42.05
C ASP A 568 2.24 9.73 42.74
N ALA A 569 1.10 9.41 42.12
CA ALA A 569 0.23 8.33 42.60
C ALA A 569 0.97 6.98 42.51
N THR A 570 1.07 6.25 43.63
CA THR A 570 1.71 4.93 43.67
C THR A 570 0.68 3.80 43.52
N GLN A 571 1.12 2.64 43.02
CA GLN A 571 0.26 1.44 42.96
C GLN A 571 -0.25 1.04 44.37
N GLU A 572 0.57 1.23 45.41
CA GLU A 572 0.21 1.02 46.82
C GLU A 572 -0.93 1.94 47.29
N CYS A 573 -0.96 3.20 46.82
CA CYS A 573 -2.05 4.14 47.10
C CYS A 573 -3.36 3.69 46.44
N LEU A 574 -3.28 3.19 45.19
CA LEU A 574 -4.41 2.70 44.42
C LEU A 574 -4.98 1.39 44.98
N ASP A 575 -4.13 0.43 45.35
CA ASP A 575 -4.55 -0.87 45.88
C ASP A 575 -5.19 -0.77 47.28
N ARG A 576 -4.89 0.28 48.06
CA ARG A 576 -5.60 0.60 49.31
C ARG A 576 -7.07 0.99 49.11
N ARG A 577 -7.47 1.39 47.89
CA ARG A 577 -8.76 2.03 47.60
C ARG A 577 -9.38 1.50 46.31
N VAL A 578 -9.70 0.21 46.32
CA VAL A 578 -10.53 -0.43 45.28
C VAL A 578 -12.00 -0.02 45.47
N LEU A 579 -12.64 0.48 44.41
CA LEU A 579 -14.03 0.96 44.44
C LEU A 579 -15.03 -0.19 44.31
N LYS A 580 -16.15 -0.08 45.02
CA LYS A 580 -17.31 -1.00 44.87
C LYS A 580 -18.19 -0.60 43.69
N ILE A 581 -18.88 -1.57 43.10
CA ILE A 581 -19.91 -1.32 42.09
C ILE A 581 -21.18 -0.87 42.82
N ALA A 582 -21.76 0.26 42.39
CA ALA A 582 -22.90 0.86 43.08
C ALA A 582 -24.11 -0.09 43.13
N GLY A 583 -24.61 -0.36 44.34
CA GLY A 583 -25.72 -1.30 44.59
C GLY A 583 -25.31 -2.76 44.77
N THR A 584 -24.01 -3.08 44.83
CA THR A 584 -23.51 -4.43 45.17
C THR A 584 -22.30 -4.37 46.09
N ASP A 585 -21.98 -5.46 46.77
CA ASP A 585 -20.72 -5.59 47.52
C ASP A 585 -19.51 -6.02 46.65
N SER A 586 -19.71 -6.22 45.35
CA SER A 586 -18.62 -6.62 44.43
C SER A 586 -17.76 -5.42 44.01
N THR A 587 -16.45 -5.66 43.94
CA THR A 587 -15.45 -4.77 43.31
C THR A 587 -15.12 -5.17 41.87
N ARG A 588 -15.64 -6.32 41.40
CA ARG A 588 -15.30 -6.93 40.11
C ARG A 588 -16.50 -7.04 39.18
N ILE A 589 -16.36 -6.54 37.95
CA ILE A 589 -17.36 -6.70 36.88
C ILE A 589 -16.89 -7.81 35.95
N ARG A 590 -17.62 -8.92 35.93
CA ARG A 590 -17.33 -10.10 35.08
C ARG A 590 -18.17 -10.13 33.79
N ASP A 591 -19.34 -9.48 33.79
CA ASP A 591 -20.30 -9.54 32.68
C ASP A 591 -19.91 -8.63 31.50
N VAL A 592 -18.98 -9.12 30.67
CA VAL A 592 -18.82 -8.67 29.28
C VAL A 592 -19.35 -9.76 28.32
N ASP A 593 -20.27 -10.61 28.77
CA ASP A 593 -20.65 -11.88 28.13
C ASP A 593 -21.53 -11.76 26.86
N LYS A 594 -21.42 -10.65 26.12
CA LYS A 594 -22.01 -10.50 24.78
C LYS A 594 -20.92 -10.45 23.71
N TYR A 595 -20.98 -11.39 22.77
CA TYR A 595 -20.21 -11.34 21.54
C TYR A 595 -20.64 -10.12 20.71
N GLY A 596 -19.84 -9.05 20.73
CA GLY A 596 -20.07 -7.85 19.93
C GLY A 596 -19.43 -6.59 20.54
N THR A 597 -19.42 -5.50 19.77
CA THR A 597 -18.96 -4.18 20.26
C THR A 597 -20.10 -3.49 21.02
N ALA A 598 -19.90 -3.18 22.29
CA ALA A 598 -20.88 -2.48 23.12
C ALA A 598 -20.20 -1.51 24.09
N THR A 599 -20.82 -0.34 24.31
CA THR A 599 -20.43 0.59 25.38
C THR A 599 -21.09 0.15 26.69
N ILE A 600 -20.30 -0.14 27.72
CA ILE A 600 -20.80 -0.52 29.04
C ILE A 600 -20.63 0.66 30.00
N THR A 601 -21.75 1.21 30.48
CA THR A 601 -21.75 2.27 31.51
C THR A 601 -21.72 1.63 32.89
N VAL A 602 -20.63 1.84 33.63
CA VAL A 602 -20.45 1.36 34.99
C VAL A 602 -20.75 2.48 35.99
N ARG A 603 -21.47 2.16 37.07
CA ARG A 603 -21.59 3.03 38.25
C ARG A 603 -20.77 2.43 39.39
N VAL A 604 -19.79 3.18 39.88
CA VAL A 604 -19.00 2.84 41.08
C VAL A 604 -19.41 3.73 42.25
N GLN A 605 -19.34 3.20 43.45
CA GLN A 605 -19.57 3.95 44.68
C GLN A 605 -18.26 4.62 45.12
N LEU A 606 -18.27 5.94 45.24
CA LEU A 606 -17.15 6.69 45.81
C LEU A 606 -17.10 6.48 47.33
N PRO A 607 -15.90 6.44 47.94
CA PRO A 607 -15.76 6.39 49.40
C PRO A 607 -16.26 7.68 50.04
N SER A 608 -16.95 7.59 51.17
CA SER A 608 -17.51 8.75 51.89
C SER A 608 -16.45 9.65 52.55
N ASP A 609 -15.21 9.18 52.64
CA ASP A 609 -14.04 9.88 53.21
C ASP A 609 -13.17 10.59 52.16
N VAL A 610 -13.54 10.57 50.88
CA VAL A 610 -12.70 11.09 49.79
C VAL A 610 -13.30 12.31 49.11
N ALA A 611 -12.70 13.48 49.40
CA ALA A 611 -12.76 14.67 48.57
C ALA A 611 -11.32 15.05 48.15
N CYS A 612 -11.15 15.48 46.90
CA CYS A 612 -9.84 15.82 46.34
C CYS A 612 -9.94 16.82 45.19
N ARG A 613 -8.98 17.73 45.10
CA ARG A 613 -8.68 18.55 43.92
C ARG A 613 -7.94 17.72 42.87
N HIS A 614 -7.03 16.84 43.31
CA HIS A 614 -6.29 15.90 42.45
C HIS A 614 -6.31 14.48 43.03
N CYS A 615 -7.10 13.62 42.39
CA CYS A 615 -7.02 12.17 42.55
C CYS A 615 -6.64 11.51 41.21
N VAL A 616 -5.91 10.40 41.29
CA VAL A 616 -5.71 9.50 40.13
C VAL A 616 -6.71 8.35 40.23
N PHE A 617 -7.57 8.23 39.22
CA PHE A 617 -8.46 7.11 39.00
C PHE A 617 -7.78 6.08 38.09
N GLN A 618 -7.66 4.84 38.53
CA GLN A 618 -7.13 3.74 37.73
C GLN A 618 -8.25 2.73 37.44
N TRP A 619 -8.40 2.32 36.19
CA TRP A 619 -9.13 1.09 35.85
C TRP A 619 -8.13 -0.03 35.56
N LYS A 620 -8.51 -1.27 35.85
CA LYS A 620 -7.76 -2.49 35.54
C LYS A 620 -8.70 -3.55 34.97
N TYR A 621 -8.32 -4.16 33.85
CA TYR A 621 -8.94 -5.37 33.33
C TYR A 621 -7.96 -6.54 33.48
N THR A 622 -8.44 -7.66 33.98
CA THR A 622 -7.67 -8.91 34.10
C THR A 622 -8.36 -9.99 33.28
N ALA A 623 -7.69 -10.52 32.25
CA ALA A 623 -8.20 -11.59 31.39
C ALA A 623 -8.53 -12.86 32.19
N GLY A 624 -9.51 -13.65 31.72
CA GLY A 624 -10.07 -14.80 32.45
C GLY A 624 -10.02 -16.14 31.70
N ASN A 625 -9.24 -16.22 30.61
CA ASN A 625 -9.15 -17.39 29.74
C ASN A 625 -7.91 -18.26 29.99
N ASN A 626 -7.03 -17.89 30.92
CA ASN A 626 -5.84 -18.68 31.30
C ASN A 626 -6.15 -19.55 32.52
N TRP A 627 -5.81 -20.84 32.49
CA TRP A 627 -6.00 -21.72 33.65
C TRP A 627 -4.89 -21.50 34.68
N GLY A 628 -5.24 -21.45 35.96
CA GLY A 628 -4.26 -21.47 37.05
C GLY A 628 -4.91 -21.49 38.43
N THR A 629 -4.07 -21.43 39.46
CA THR A 629 -4.49 -21.56 40.86
C THR A 629 -4.48 -20.20 41.55
N ASP A 630 -5.59 -19.85 42.19
CA ASP A 630 -5.72 -18.61 42.96
C ASP A 630 -4.83 -18.72 44.22
N PRO A 631 -3.85 -17.81 44.41
CA PRO A 631 -2.94 -17.87 45.55
C PRO A 631 -3.63 -17.59 46.90
N ILE A 632 -4.84 -17.03 46.91
CA ILE A 632 -5.60 -16.72 48.13
C ILE A 632 -6.53 -17.89 48.48
N THR A 633 -7.25 -18.45 47.50
CA THR A 633 -8.25 -19.51 47.75
C THR A 633 -7.74 -20.93 47.50
N GLY A 634 -6.57 -21.09 46.88
CA GLY A 634 -5.98 -22.38 46.53
C GLY A 634 -6.73 -23.15 45.43
N GLN A 635 -7.76 -22.55 44.83
CA GLN A 635 -8.58 -23.21 43.82
C GLN A 635 -7.98 -23.05 42.42
N SER A 636 -7.86 -24.17 41.70
CA SER A 636 -7.43 -24.20 40.29
C SER A 636 -8.62 -24.06 39.36
N GLY A 637 -8.58 -23.10 38.45
CA GLY A 637 -9.67 -22.86 37.49
C GLY A 637 -9.28 -21.92 36.34
N LEU A 638 -10.16 -21.84 35.34
CA LEU A 638 -10.03 -20.88 34.25
C LEU A 638 -10.20 -19.45 34.80
N GLY A 639 -9.24 -18.58 34.50
CA GLY A 639 -9.16 -17.20 34.99
C GLY A 639 -8.68 -17.05 36.44
N MET A 640 -8.27 -18.13 37.10
CA MET A 640 -7.86 -18.10 38.52
C MET A 640 -6.34 -18.10 38.73
N GLY A 641 -5.54 -18.18 37.67
CA GLY A 641 -4.07 -18.09 37.76
C GLY A 641 -3.54 -16.69 38.03
N ILE A 642 -2.32 -16.63 38.57
CA ILE A 642 -1.54 -15.39 38.69
C ILE A 642 -1.20 -14.85 37.29
N GLU A 643 -0.95 -15.72 36.32
CA GLU A 643 -0.48 -15.44 34.94
C GLU A 643 -1.59 -14.94 33.98
N ASN A 644 -2.57 -14.19 34.49
CA ASN A 644 -3.58 -13.54 33.65
C ASN A 644 -2.99 -12.28 32.98
N GLU A 645 -3.37 -12.03 31.73
CA GLU A 645 -3.03 -10.78 31.05
C GLU A 645 -3.76 -9.60 31.71
N THR A 646 -3.03 -8.52 32.02
CA THR A 646 -3.65 -7.31 32.58
C THR A 646 -3.50 -6.11 31.66
N PHE A 647 -4.60 -5.36 31.55
CA PHE A 647 -4.70 -4.09 30.89
C PHE A 647 -5.02 -3.06 31.97
N MET A 648 -4.40 -1.89 31.94
CA MET A 648 -4.54 -0.88 32.99
C MET A 648 -4.51 0.50 32.35
N GLY A 649 -5.14 1.48 33.00
CA GLY A 649 -5.14 2.87 32.53
C GLY A 649 -5.55 3.82 33.63
N CYS A 650 -4.99 5.02 33.61
CA CYS A 650 -5.20 6.05 34.62
C CYS A 650 -5.87 7.30 34.04
N SER A 651 -6.45 8.12 34.90
CA SER A 651 -6.95 9.46 34.58
C SER A 651 -6.95 10.35 35.81
N ASP A 652 -6.58 11.61 35.65
CA ASP A 652 -6.76 12.62 36.69
C ASP A 652 -8.23 12.99 36.83
N ILE A 653 -8.73 13.02 38.06
CA ILE A 653 -10.07 13.45 38.42
C ILE A 653 -10.06 14.32 39.68
N SER A 654 -11.07 15.18 39.81
CA SER A 654 -11.38 15.89 41.05
C SER A 654 -12.71 15.38 41.62
N ILE A 655 -12.80 15.30 42.94
CA ILE A 655 -13.99 14.86 43.68
C ILE A 655 -14.37 15.95 44.68
N ASN A 656 -15.43 16.68 44.37
CA ASN A 656 -15.99 17.68 45.27
C ASN A 656 -16.78 17.01 46.40
N GLY A 657 -16.40 17.26 47.66
CA GLY A 657 -17.07 16.70 48.84
C GLY A 657 -18.49 17.21 49.08
N ASN A 658 -18.88 18.32 48.43
CA ASN A 658 -20.24 18.87 48.46
C ASN A 658 -20.79 18.87 47.02
N GLY A 659 -22.00 18.32 46.84
CA GLY A 659 -22.60 18.01 45.53
C GLY A 659 -23.08 19.20 44.70
N SER A 660 -22.20 20.14 44.38
CA SER A 660 -22.47 21.29 43.49
C SER A 660 -21.90 21.04 42.07
N PRO A 661 -22.56 21.51 40.99
CA PRO A 661 -22.08 21.32 39.62
C PRO A 661 -20.76 22.05 39.32
N ILE A 662 -20.04 21.59 38.29
CA ILE A 662 -18.70 22.05 37.91
C ILE A 662 -18.78 23.34 37.06
N GLU A 663 -18.10 24.41 37.49
CA GLU A 663 -17.66 25.48 36.58
C GLU A 663 -16.46 25.00 35.75
N THR A 664 -16.47 25.29 34.44
CA THR A 664 -15.46 24.82 33.48
C THR A 664 -14.09 25.46 33.71
N ILE A 665 -13.09 24.64 34.02
CA ILE A 665 -11.68 25.07 34.10
C ILE A 665 -11.08 25.18 32.68
N PRO A 666 -10.41 26.30 32.33
CA PRO A 666 -9.74 26.46 31.03
C PRO A 666 -8.43 25.63 30.93
N PRO A 667 -7.94 25.34 29.70
CA PRO A 667 -6.81 24.45 29.50
C PRO A 667 -5.47 25.03 29.99
N ILE A 668 -4.65 24.16 30.59
CA ILE A 668 -3.29 24.49 31.06
C ILE A 668 -2.30 24.41 29.89
N ILE A 669 -1.44 25.42 29.75
CA ILE A 669 -0.37 25.48 28.75
C ILE A 669 0.91 24.91 29.36
N VAL A 670 1.53 23.94 28.69
CA VAL A 670 2.78 23.28 29.14
C VAL A 670 3.96 23.72 28.26
N THR A 671 5.09 24.07 28.88
CA THR A 671 6.37 24.35 28.21
C THR A 671 7.39 23.21 28.41
N PRO A 672 8.33 22.97 27.47
CA PRO A 672 9.11 21.72 27.44
C PRO A 672 10.49 21.86 28.09
N GLY A 673 10.91 20.82 28.84
CA GLY A 673 12.21 20.72 29.51
C GLY A 673 12.97 19.42 29.22
N THR A 674 14.08 19.58 28.51
CA THR A 674 15.22 18.73 28.07
C THR A 674 15.58 17.42 28.86
N PRO A 675 16.18 16.37 28.22
CA PRO A 675 16.21 14.99 28.75
C PRO A 675 17.58 14.38 29.11
N ALA A 676 17.58 13.33 29.94
CA ALA A 676 18.65 12.32 30.14
C ALA A 676 18.07 11.17 31.02
N THR A 677 18.54 9.91 31.12
CA THR A 677 19.56 9.09 30.44
C THR A 677 19.27 7.61 30.81
N THR A 678 19.42 6.67 29.85
CA THR A 678 20.11 5.34 29.93
C THR A 678 19.99 4.47 31.21
N THR A 679 19.89 3.12 31.24
CA THR A 679 20.43 2.07 30.33
C THR A 679 19.94 0.65 30.74
N THR A 680 19.59 -0.24 29.78
CA THR A 680 19.85 -1.73 29.79
C THR A 680 19.26 -2.66 30.90
N LYS A 681 19.06 -3.99 30.75
CA LYS A 681 19.53 -5.00 29.76
C LYS A 681 18.71 -6.33 29.81
N THR A 682 18.61 -7.04 28.68
CA THR A 682 18.63 -8.54 28.44
C THR A 682 17.98 -9.51 29.45
N SER A 683 17.20 -10.53 29.05
CA SER A 683 17.59 -11.74 28.26
C SER A 683 16.31 -12.58 27.95
N SER A 684 16.01 -13.12 26.76
CA SER A 684 16.61 -14.26 26.01
C SER A 684 16.49 -15.63 26.73
N ARG A 685 16.10 -16.78 26.11
CA ARG A 685 15.85 -17.15 24.68
C ARG A 685 14.91 -18.44 24.54
N PRO A 686 14.95 -19.35 23.51
CA PRO A 686 13.77 -19.90 22.75
C PRO A 686 13.52 -21.44 22.99
N PRO A 687 13.03 -22.35 22.08
CA PRO A 687 12.38 -22.28 20.72
C PRO A 687 11.19 -23.26 20.38
N SER A 688 10.58 -23.11 19.18
CA SER A 688 9.94 -24.13 18.25
C SER A 688 8.78 -25.08 18.70
N GLY A 689 7.81 -25.56 17.87
CA GLY A 689 7.38 -25.22 16.49
C GLY A 689 6.58 -26.35 15.74
N SER A 690 5.56 -26.00 14.91
CA SER A 690 4.86 -26.82 13.85
C SER A 690 3.91 -27.99 14.27
N THR A 691 2.85 -28.46 13.55
CA THR A 691 2.07 -28.01 12.35
C THR A 691 0.71 -28.78 12.18
N THR A 692 -0.31 -28.15 11.56
CA THR A 692 -1.59 -28.72 10.97
C THR A 692 -2.56 -29.48 11.90
N TRP A 693 -3.87 -29.77 11.65
CA TRP A 693 -4.99 -29.33 10.74
C TRP A 693 -5.71 -30.39 9.86
N SER A 694 -7.03 -30.59 10.08
CA SER A 694 -8.09 -30.98 9.11
C SER A 694 -9.48 -30.47 9.60
N SER A 695 -10.63 -30.76 8.96
CA SER A 695 -11.83 -29.88 9.08
C SER A 695 -13.22 -30.48 9.38
N ASN A 696 -13.35 -31.64 10.06
CA ASN A 696 -14.65 -32.19 10.51
C ASN A 696 -14.65 -32.50 12.01
N GLY A 697 -15.30 -31.68 12.84
CA GLY A 697 -15.23 -31.81 14.30
C GLY A 697 -15.61 -33.20 14.86
N VAL A 698 -14.64 -33.89 15.45
CA VAL A 698 -14.82 -35.08 16.28
C VAL A 698 -15.28 -34.62 17.66
N GLN A 699 -16.38 -35.17 18.17
CA GLN A 699 -16.79 -34.94 19.54
C GLN A 699 -16.08 -35.92 20.47
N TYR A 700 -15.42 -35.38 21.49
CA TYR A 700 -14.80 -36.14 22.56
C TYR A 700 -15.56 -35.85 23.86
N LYS A 701 -15.96 -36.92 24.55
CA LYS A 701 -16.56 -36.86 25.88
C LYS A 701 -15.50 -37.04 26.95
N THR A 702 -15.81 -36.57 28.14
CA THR A 702 -15.00 -36.75 29.34
C THR A 702 -14.76 -38.25 29.57
N ASN A 703 -13.49 -38.62 29.73
CA ASN A 703 -12.91 -39.96 29.80
C ASN A 703 -12.64 -40.70 28.47
N ASP A 704 -12.94 -40.13 27.29
CA ASP A 704 -12.53 -40.73 26.00
C ASP A 704 -11.00 -40.81 25.90
N ILE A 705 -10.47 -41.95 25.42
CA ILE A 705 -9.02 -42.17 25.30
C ILE A 705 -8.58 -42.13 23.84
N VAL A 706 -7.63 -41.26 23.53
CA VAL A 706 -6.96 -41.18 22.22
C VAL A 706 -5.49 -41.57 22.32
N LEU A 707 -4.94 -42.05 21.21
CA LEU A 707 -3.55 -42.47 21.07
C LEU A 707 -2.85 -41.53 20.10
N TYR A 708 -1.90 -40.75 20.60
CA TYR A 708 -1.14 -39.76 19.83
C TYR A 708 0.36 -39.93 20.11
N GLU A 709 1.17 -40.02 19.06
CA GLU A 709 2.61 -40.32 19.12
C GLU A 709 2.98 -41.50 20.06
N GLY A 710 2.12 -42.53 20.11
CA GLY A 710 2.34 -43.73 20.93
C GLY A 710 2.04 -43.57 22.43
N LYS A 711 1.53 -42.42 22.89
CA LYS A 711 1.06 -42.19 24.27
C LYS A 711 -0.45 -42.09 24.33
N LYS A 712 -1.03 -42.53 25.45
CA LYS A 712 -2.48 -42.45 25.72
C LYS A 712 -2.82 -41.15 26.42
N PHE A 713 -3.89 -40.51 25.97
CA PHE A 713 -4.44 -39.31 26.57
C PHE A 713 -5.93 -39.48 26.79
N GLN A 714 -6.39 -39.08 27.98
CA GLN A 714 -7.77 -39.11 28.42
C GLN A 714 -8.37 -37.70 28.30
N CYS A 715 -9.50 -37.58 27.61
CA CYS A 715 -10.26 -36.33 27.53
C CYS A 715 -10.78 -35.95 28.93
N ILE A 716 -10.61 -34.70 29.36
CA ILE A 716 -11.04 -34.23 30.70
C ILE A 716 -12.25 -33.30 30.68
N ALA A 717 -12.74 -32.91 29.51
CA ALA A 717 -13.94 -32.11 29.35
C ALA A 717 -14.57 -32.34 27.97
N ASP A 718 -15.91 -32.47 27.93
CA ASP A 718 -16.68 -32.63 26.70
C ASP A 718 -16.42 -31.46 25.73
N HIS A 719 -15.90 -31.76 24.54
CA HIS A 719 -15.57 -30.74 23.54
C HIS A 719 -15.63 -31.29 22.11
N THR A 720 -15.64 -30.41 21.11
CA THR A 720 -15.60 -30.78 19.69
C THR A 720 -14.29 -30.27 19.08
N SER A 721 -13.43 -31.19 18.66
CA SER A 721 -12.09 -30.90 18.13
C SER A 721 -11.96 -31.36 16.68
N PHE A 722 -11.19 -30.63 15.86
CA PHE A 722 -10.90 -31.03 14.50
C PHE A 722 -10.13 -32.37 14.44
N PRO A 723 -10.24 -33.20 13.38
CA PRO A 723 -9.43 -34.41 13.24
C PRO A 723 -7.98 -33.96 12.99
N GLY A 724 -7.01 -34.54 13.71
CA GLY A 724 -5.65 -34.01 13.79
C GLY A 724 -5.48 -32.82 14.75
N ALA A 725 -6.49 -32.49 15.56
CA ALA A 725 -6.35 -31.66 16.78
C ALA A 725 -6.27 -32.53 18.05
N GLU A 726 -5.83 -33.77 17.88
CA GLU A 726 -5.27 -34.64 18.93
C GLU A 726 -4.20 -33.91 19.77
N PRO A 727 -3.91 -34.36 21.01
CA PRO A 727 -3.16 -33.58 22.00
C PRO A 727 -1.82 -33.01 21.51
N GLY A 728 -1.76 -31.68 21.40
CA GLY A 728 -0.61 -30.91 20.98
C GLY A 728 -0.55 -29.52 21.65
N ILE A 729 0.40 -28.68 21.21
CA ILE A 729 0.78 -27.41 21.87
C ILE A 729 -0.40 -26.44 22.11
N LEU A 730 -1.48 -26.53 21.34
CA LEU A 730 -2.66 -25.66 21.44
C LEU A 730 -3.91 -26.35 22.02
N THR A 731 -3.85 -27.64 22.40
CA THR A 731 -5.04 -28.43 22.81
C THR A 731 -4.90 -29.11 24.18
N TRP A 732 -3.78 -28.94 24.89
CA TRP A 732 -3.49 -29.57 26.20
C TRP A 732 -4.54 -29.29 27.30
N ALA A 733 -5.31 -28.20 27.20
CA ALA A 733 -6.36 -27.86 28.17
C ALA A 733 -7.53 -28.87 28.22
N TRP A 734 -7.64 -29.78 27.24
CA TRP A 734 -8.72 -30.78 27.15
C TRP A 734 -8.25 -32.24 27.33
N TRP A 735 -6.94 -32.47 27.50
CA TRP A 735 -6.35 -33.82 27.48
C TRP A 735 -5.38 -34.05 28.66
N LYS A 736 -5.58 -35.13 29.40
CA LYS A 736 -4.70 -35.59 30.49
C LYS A 736 -3.91 -36.83 30.04
N PRO A 737 -2.57 -36.86 30.14
CA PRO A 737 -1.79 -38.07 29.86
C PRO A 737 -2.09 -39.16 30.89
N ILE A 738 -2.17 -40.41 30.42
CA ILE A 738 -2.31 -41.61 31.24
C ILE A 738 -1.27 -42.65 30.79
N ASN A 739 -0.74 -43.42 31.75
CA ASN A 739 0.25 -44.48 31.49
C ASN A 739 -0.43 -45.76 30.97
#